data_AF-A0A5K7XFI0-F1
#
_entry.id   AF-A0A5K7XFI0-F1
#
_cell.length_a   1.000
_cell.length_b   1.000
_cell.length_c   1.000
_cell.angle_alpha   90.00
_cell.angle_beta   90.00
_cell.angle_gamma   90.00
#
_symmetry.space_group_name_H-M   'P 1'
#
loop_
_entity.id
_entity.type
_entity.pdbx_description
1 polymer ?
#
loop_
_entity_poly.entity_id
_entity_poly.type
_entity_poly.pdbx_seq_one_letter_code
_entity_poly.pdbx_strand_id
1 'polypeptide(L)'
;MSPRLLRSMVLRRLFSSPRSLSRKAATIALAVLAFACGVESALGEQQIIAMSGDLQPGGSGAMLAGVSAPTLNDSGQVLLQARLLEGVAGVQPNNDAALWVIDGGTRRLLVRKGAGNLGDGSSISAFGAASIADDGDVVFRGATDGGKQGLWRVSANGSMTTAAITATTGVVPGPQLQSAQFDTFGFLLLHSSSDILVYNARLKRSLGGVDTSSSRGVWRDAHGAKEMLLREGTSTIPQTDGGQLLVPSVEGVNRVGQTVFLGTMLPRTGGVTPDDSLALWRAGGATGDVLVARTGSGNVAGVPGASFRGLSDSRINSAGKLAYSGELLLQGTVTSANDRGIWTFNGVNQLVARTGNAAPGVPQSEFDALGAPVLSDSGPTLFSGTLRTGVGGVTPTTSRGIWAVDETRGALIARSGVGGVPGASATKFAEFGALASNNDGLAAFAATLENGAGGVGDENNQGLWMMDATGDGRIIARTGDVMAGRTITALEFVGGAGGGDGRQRALNDHGQLAYKATFVGGDEAAVLYTPNLSWRSSTGGQWDAAANWTLGIAPSSVHRIDLVGAQATTVVGPSGSVTIRELTLGGGAGQMTLELPESGVLTVTDGVHLAANGRLAGKGTLVGQVISAGATSPGLSTGILAIDGGYVQQPLGS
;
A
#
# COMPACT_ATOMS: atom_id res chain seq x y z
N MET A 1 21.82 -2.17 -68.74
CA MET A 1 23.30 -2.06 -68.70
C MET A 1 23.65 -0.59 -68.51
N SER A 2 24.18 -0.24 -67.33
CA SER A 2 25.04 0.96 -67.16
C SER A 2 26.42 0.65 -67.78
N PRO A 3 27.39 1.57 -68.01
CA PRO A 3 27.58 2.84 -67.27
C PRO A 3 28.32 4.01 -68.02
N ARG A 4 28.63 5.09 -67.27
CA ARG A 4 29.77 6.06 -67.42
C ARG A 4 29.74 7.02 -68.64
N LEU A 5 30.38 8.20 -68.70
CA LEU A 5 30.92 9.26 -67.81
C LEU A 5 31.39 10.40 -68.78
N LEU A 6 31.64 11.61 -68.23
CA LEU A 6 32.72 12.58 -68.58
C LEU A 6 32.51 13.81 -69.53
N ARG A 7 33.16 14.91 -69.06
CA ARG A 7 33.58 16.22 -69.65
C ARG A 7 32.57 17.36 -69.47
N SER A 8 32.91 18.57 -68.99
CA SER A 8 34.03 19.49 -69.31
C SER A 8 34.08 20.60 -68.23
N MET A 9 35.22 20.93 -67.59
CA MET A 9 36.18 22.01 -67.92
C MET A 9 35.62 23.45 -67.92
N VAL A 10 36.13 24.35 -67.04
CA VAL A 10 36.87 25.61 -67.38
C VAL A 10 37.18 26.48 -66.13
N LEU A 11 38.44 26.96 -66.12
CA LEU A 11 39.18 28.00 -65.37
C LEU A 11 38.39 29.31 -65.02
N ARG A 12 38.78 30.26 -64.14
CA ARG A 12 40.10 30.78 -63.68
C ARG A 12 39.93 31.79 -62.50
N ARG A 13 40.94 31.80 -61.61
CA ARG A 13 41.51 32.82 -60.67
C ARG A 13 40.90 34.25 -60.58
N LEU A 14 40.92 34.83 -59.36
CA LEU A 14 41.78 35.99 -58.97
C LEU A 14 41.64 36.38 -57.46
N PHE A 15 42.79 36.37 -56.77
CA PHE A 15 43.33 37.27 -55.71
C PHE A 15 42.54 37.85 -54.51
N SER A 16 43.25 37.80 -53.38
CA SER A 16 43.39 38.78 -52.28
C SER A 16 42.38 38.78 -51.11
N SER A 17 42.87 38.33 -49.95
CA SER A 17 42.57 38.94 -48.64
C SER A 17 43.51 40.16 -48.44
N PRO A 18 43.41 41.03 -47.41
CA PRO A 18 42.63 40.92 -46.16
C PRO A 18 41.87 42.21 -45.75
N ARG A 19 40.89 42.10 -44.84
CA ARG A 19 40.75 42.93 -43.61
C ARG A 19 39.39 42.74 -42.93
N SER A 20 39.49 42.50 -41.62
CA SER A 20 38.57 42.80 -40.52
C SER A 20 37.14 43.24 -40.86
N LEU A 21 36.16 42.44 -40.43
CA LEU A 21 34.86 42.95 -40.00
C LEU A 21 34.33 42.10 -38.85
N SER A 22 34.36 42.69 -37.66
CA SER A 22 33.49 42.35 -36.56
C SER A 22 32.04 42.44 -37.02
N ARG A 23 31.25 41.40 -36.82
CA ARG A 23 29.80 41.50 -36.59
C ARG A 23 29.31 40.19 -36.00
N LYS A 24 28.90 40.30 -34.74
CA LYS A 24 28.10 39.32 -33.99
C LYS A 24 26.93 38.86 -34.87
N ALA A 25 26.87 37.57 -35.15
CA ALA A 25 25.72 36.93 -35.76
C ALA A 25 25.25 35.79 -34.85
N ALA A 26 24.00 35.95 -34.38
CA ALA A 26 23.07 34.89 -34.01
C ALA A 26 23.53 33.83 -33.00
N THR A 27 23.60 34.19 -31.71
CA THR A 27 23.22 33.25 -30.65
C THR A 27 21.70 33.23 -30.60
N ILE A 28 21.10 32.22 -31.23
CA ILE A 28 19.69 31.90 -31.07
C ILE A 28 19.47 31.56 -29.60
N ALA A 29 18.63 32.37 -28.96
CA ALA A 29 18.20 32.19 -27.59
C ALA A 29 17.46 30.85 -27.46
N LEU A 30 18.13 29.86 -26.86
CA LEU A 30 17.47 28.77 -26.18
C LEU A 30 16.93 29.34 -24.87
N ALA A 31 15.83 30.08 -24.96
CA ALA A 31 15.07 30.52 -23.81
C ALA A 31 14.40 29.28 -23.21
N VAL A 32 15.08 28.68 -22.25
CA VAL A 32 14.48 27.83 -21.23
C VAL A 32 13.32 28.61 -20.65
N LEU A 33 12.10 28.18 -20.94
CA LEU A 33 10.87 28.72 -20.39
C LEU A 33 10.73 28.24 -18.93
N ALA A 34 11.65 28.67 -18.08
CA ALA A 34 11.52 28.59 -16.63
C ALA A 34 10.84 29.88 -16.15
N PHE A 35 9.51 29.94 -16.28
CA PHE A 35 8.71 30.96 -15.62
C PHE A 35 7.34 30.39 -15.22
N ALA A 36 7.30 29.83 -14.02
CA ALA A 36 6.20 29.96 -13.06
C ALA A 36 6.80 29.81 -11.66
N CYS A 37 7.42 30.88 -11.18
CA CYS A 37 7.75 31.04 -9.77
C CYS A 37 6.45 31.40 -9.04
N GLY A 38 6.00 30.54 -8.12
CA GLY A 38 4.79 30.75 -7.32
C GLY A 38 4.21 29.44 -6.80
N VAL A 39 4.66 29.04 -5.59
CA VAL A 39 4.13 27.95 -4.74
C VAL A 39 4.36 26.51 -5.23
N GLU A 40 5.63 26.11 -5.31
CA GLU A 40 6.05 24.69 -5.39
C GLU A 40 5.98 23.99 -4.01
N SER A 41 5.01 24.38 -3.18
CA SER A 41 4.69 23.78 -1.89
C SER A 41 3.25 23.33 -1.96
N ALA A 42 2.96 22.04 -2.21
CA ALA A 42 1.70 21.38 -1.79
C ALA A 42 1.49 19.97 -2.37
N LEU A 43 2.50 19.10 -2.46
CA LEU A 43 2.27 17.72 -2.94
C LEU A 43 2.71 16.62 -1.98
N GLY A 44 3.32 16.92 -0.82
CA GLY A 44 3.82 15.94 0.14
C GLY A 44 5.34 15.81 0.14
N GLU A 45 5.88 15.21 1.19
CA GLU A 45 7.32 14.99 1.37
C GLU A 45 7.75 13.63 0.84
N GLN A 46 8.87 13.61 0.14
CA GLN A 46 9.55 12.40 -0.33
C GLN A 46 10.82 12.18 0.50
N GLN A 47 10.80 11.24 1.44
CA GLN A 47 11.96 10.89 2.24
C GLN A 47 12.67 9.69 1.61
N ILE A 48 13.91 9.87 1.14
CA ILE A 48 14.75 8.76 0.70
C ILE A 48 15.24 8.01 1.94
N ILE A 49 14.71 6.82 2.14
CA ILE A 49 14.97 5.97 3.31
C ILE A 49 16.28 5.22 3.14
N ALA A 50 16.59 4.77 1.92
CA ALA A 50 17.83 4.08 1.57
C ALA A 50 18.07 4.14 0.06
N MET A 51 19.34 4.19 -0.36
CA MET A 51 19.70 4.21 -1.78
C MET A 51 20.96 3.36 -2.07
N SER A 52 21.05 2.78 -3.27
CA SER A 52 22.29 2.16 -3.76
C SER A 52 23.47 3.13 -3.63
N GLY A 53 24.57 2.64 -3.05
CA GLY A 53 25.73 3.46 -2.69
C GLY A 53 25.72 4.02 -1.26
N ASP A 54 24.61 3.97 -0.53
CA ASP A 54 24.58 4.40 0.86
C ASP A 54 25.40 3.46 1.75
N LEU A 55 26.23 4.04 2.61
CA LEU A 55 26.82 3.32 3.75
C LEU A 55 25.71 2.90 4.72
N GLN A 56 25.79 1.67 5.21
CA GLN A 56 24.75 1.10 6.08
C GLN A 56 25.02 1.35 7.56
N PRO A 57 24.08 1.97 8.29
CA PRO A 57 24.14 2.04 9.75
C PRO A 57 24.13 0.64 10.36
N GLY A 58 24.98 0.44 11.38
CA GLY A 58 25.17 -0.88 12.02
C GLY A 58 25.97 -1.89 11.19
N GLY A 59 26.42 -1.53 9.98
CA GLY A 59 27.35 -2.33 9.19
C GLY A 59 28.81 -1.94 9.46
N SER A 60 29.74 -2.85 9.19
CA SER A 60 31.21 -2.66 9.22
C SER A 60 31.74 -1.68 8.15
N GLY A 61 30.94 -0.70 7.72
CA GLY A 61 31.17 0.12 6.52
C GLY A 61 30.62 -0.48 5.22
N ALA A 62 29.73 -1.47 5.31
CA ALA A 62 29.08 -2.07 4.14
C ALA A 62 28.22 -1.04 3.38
N MET A 63 28.13 -1.20 2.06
CA MET A 63 27.41 -0.30 1.16
C MET A 63 26.23 -1.04 0.50
N LEU A 64 25.13 -0.35 0.20
CA LEU A 64 24.01 -0.95 -0.54
C LEU A 64 24.35 -1.16 -2.01
N ALA A 65 24.02 -2.34 -2.52
CA ALA A 65 23.97 -2.63 -3.95
C ALA A 65 22.58 -2.40 -4.53
N GLY A 66 21.52 -2.64 -3.75
CA GLY A 66 20.14 -2.47 -4.19
C GLY A 66 19.14 -2.77 -3.07
N VAL A 67 17.87 -2.45 -3.30
CA VAL A 67 16.80 -2.50 -2.30
C VAL A 67 15.55 -3.20 -2.84
N SER A 68 14.80 -3.87 -1.96
CA SER A 68 13.48 -4.40 -2.30
C SER A 68 12.42 -3.29 -2.31
N ALA A 69 11.22 -3.61 -2.77
CA ALA A 69 10.04 -2.81 -2.43
C ALA A 69 9.89 -2.80 -0.88
N PRO A 70 9.85 -1.62 -0.25
CA PRO A 70 9.68 -1.52 1.20
C PRO A 70 8.24 -1.80 1.62
N THR A 71 8.07 -2.14 2.89
CA THR A 71 6.76 -2.27 3.56
C THR A 71 6.77 -1.41 4.82
N LEU A 72 5.60 -1.04 5.34
CA LEU A 72 5.53 -0.23 6.57
C LEU A 72 4.38 -0.64 7.50
N ASN A 73 4.50 -0.22 8.76
CA ASN A 73 3.42 -0.31 9.75
C ASN A 73 2.68 1.04 9.94
N ASP A 74 1.68 1.07 10.83
CA ASP A 74 0.85 2.27 11.06
C ASP A 74 1.60 3.32 11.88
N SER A 75 2.64 2.90 12.60
CA SER A 75 3.59 3.79 13.27
C SER A 75 4.55 4.51 12.30
N GLY A 76 4.49 4.22 11.00
CA GLY A 76 5.36 4.84 9.98
C GLY A 76 6.76 4.22 9.90
N GLN A 77 7.00 3.10 10.59
CA GLN A 77 8.27 2.38 10.51
C GLN A 77 8.33 1.56 9.22
N VAL A 78 9.45 1.65 8.52
CA VAL A 78 9.68 1.01 7.22
C VAL A 78 10.55 -0.23 7.40
N LEU A 79 10.05 -1.39 6.99
CA LEU A 79 10.83 -2.62 6.86
C LEU A 79 11.41 -2.72 5.45
N LEU A 80 12.72 -2.88 5.38
CA LEU A 80 13.50 -2.91 4.16
C LEU A 80 14.37 -4.17 4.07
N GLN A 81 14.24 -4.92 2.97
CA GLN A 81 15.24 -5.91 2.57
C GLN A 81 16.18 -5.27 1.55
N ALA A 82 17.49 -5.46 1.72
CA ALA A 82 18.47 -4.91 0.79
C ALA A 82 19.64 -5.86 0.53
N ARG A 83 20.25 -5.69 -0.64
CA ARG A 83 21.51 -6.33 -1.03
C ARG A 83 22.67 -5.40 -0.73
N LEU A 84 23.77 -5.97 -0.26
CA LEU A 84 25.01 -5.28 0.05
C LEU A 84 26.01 -5.47 -1.10
N LEU A 85 26.85 -4.48 -1.35
CA LEU A 85 27.85 -4.55 -2.41
C LEU A 85 29.01 -5.46 -2.02
N GLU A 86 29.15 -6.58 -2.73
CA GLU A 86 30.25 -7.53 -2.55
C GLU A 86 31.62 -6.86 -2.72
N GLY A 87 32.60 -7.30 -1.93
CA GLY A 87 33.97 -6.77 -1.93
C GLY A 87 34.16 -5.49 -1.13
N VAL A 88 33.09 -4.80 -0.72
CA VAL A 88 33.17 -3.62 0.16
C VAL A 88 33.03 -4.04 1.62
N ALA A 89 33.94 -3.59 2.48
CA ALA A 89 33.86 -3.78 3.93
C ALA A 89 33.60 -5.23 4.41
N GLY A 90 34.19 -6.20 3.71
CA GLY A 90 34.07 -7.63 4.04
C GLY A 90 32.75 -8.27 3.63
N VAL A 91 31.95 -7.60 2.78
CA VAL A 91 30.76 -8.22 2.17
C VAL A 91 31.19 -9.30 1.17
N GLN A 92 30.62 -10.49 1.32
CA GLN A 92 30.84 -11.70 0.54
C GLN A 92 29.48 -12.31 0.14
N PRO A 93 29.42 -13.24 -0.84
CA PRO A 93 28.17 -13.89 -1.26
C PRO A 93 27.40 -14.62 -0.15
N ASN A 94 28.01 -14.91 1.00
CA ASN A 94 27.35 -15.54 2.15
C ASN A 94 26.84 -14.52 3.20
N ASN A 95 27.03 -13.21 2.99
CA ASN A 95 26.59 -12.16 3.90
C ASN A 95 26.14 -10.86 3.20
N ASP A 96 25.75 -10.96 1.93
CA ASP A 96 25.41 -9.90 0.99
C ASP A 96 23.95 -9.41 1.06
N ALA A 97 23.19 -9.81 2.08
CA ALA A 97 21.81 -9.36 2.27
C ALA A 97 21.51 -9.09 3.73
N ALA A 98 20.56 -8.19 4.00
CA ALA A 98 20.07 -7.93 5.35
C ALA A 98 18.63 -7.40 5.36
N LEU A 99 18.04 -7.38 6.56
CA LEU A 99 16.76 -6.76 6.86
C LEU A 99 16.99 -5.61 7.85
N TRP A 100 16.35 -4.48 7.60
CA TRP A 100 16.39 -3.29 8.44
C TRP A 100 14.99 -2.79 8.77
N VAL A 101 14.84 -2.21 9.96
CA VAL A 101 13.73 -1.31 10.27
C VAL A 101 14.27 0.11 10.26
N ILE A 102 13.59 0.99 9.54
CA ILE A 102 13.85 2.42 9.57
C ILE A 102 12.68 3.11 10.28
N ASP A 103 13.00 3.91 11.28
CA ASP A 103 12.05 4.71 12.05
C ASP A 103 12.53 6.17 12.02
N GLY A 104 11.84 7.00 11.24
CA GLY A 104 12.28 8.35 10.89
C GLY A 104 13.69 8.33 10.27
N GLY A 105 14.66 8.92 10.96
CA GLY A 105 16.07 8.92 10.54
C GLY A 105 16.90 7.74 11.06
N THR A 106 16.35 6.92 11.95
CA THR A 106 17.09 5.85 12.63
C THR A 106 16.95 4.55 11.85
N ARG A 107 18.07 4.01 11.35
CA ARG A 107 18.11 2.68 10.71
C ARG A 107 18.66 1.64 11.69
N ARG A 108 17.90 0.57 11.93
CA ARG A 108 18.26 -0.55 12.80
C ARG A 108 18.41 -1.84 11.98
N LEU A 109 19.61 -2.42 12.00
CA LEU A 109 19.85 -3.75 11.42
C LEU A 109 19.14 -4.81 12.27
N LEU A 110 18.25 -5.61 11.65
CA LEU A 110 17.58 -6.72 12.32
C LEU A 110 18.39 -8.00 12.22
N VAL A 111 18.71 -8.39 11.00
CA VAL A 111 19.37 -9.65 10.68
C VAL A 111 20.14 -9.50 9.38
N ARG A 112 21.31 -10.12 9.33
CA ARG A 112 22.15 -10.19 8.14
C ARG A 112 22.32 -11.65 7.72
N LYS A 113 22.38 -11.89 6.42
CA LYS A 113 22.79 -13.19 5.87
C LYS A 113 24.17 -13.56 6.45
N GLY A 114 24.35 -14.83 6.78
CA GLY A 114 25.52 -15.34 7.51
C GLY A 114 25.48 -15.09 9.03
N ALA A 115 24.48 -14.37 9.57
CA ALA A 115 24.30 -14.30 11.01
C ALA A 115 23.94 -15.70 11.56
N GLY A 116 24.79 -16.21 12.46
CA GLY A 116 24.51 -17.39 13.27
C GLY A 116 23.68 -17.05 14.52
N ASN A 117 23.43 -18.04 15.37
CA ASN A 117 22.61 -18.02 16.60
C ASN A 117 21.18 -18.56 16.45
N LEU A 118 20.94 -19.49 15.51
CA LEU A 118 19.67 -20.20 15.40
C LEU A 118 19.53 -21.39 16.38
N GLY A 119 20.46 -21.52 17.34
CA GLY A 119 20.51 -22.58 18.36
C GLY A 119 21.16 -23.89 17.91
N ASP A 120 21.23 -24.15 16.60
CA ASP A 120 21.82 -25.38 16.02
C ASP A 120 23.16 -25.14 15.30
N GLY A 121 23.73 -23.94 15.45
CA GLY A 121 24.98 -23.53 14.78
C GLY A 121 24.82 -23.12 13.32
N SER A 122 23.62 -23.24 12.74
CA SER A 122 23.36 -22.77 11.37
C SER A 122 23.26 -21.24 11.31
N SER A 123 23.47 -20.71 10.10
CA SER A 123 23.34 -19.28 9.79
C SER A 123 22.27 -19.04 8.73
N ILE A 124 21.71 -17.83 8.68
CA ILE A 124 20.74 -17.45 7.66
C ILE A 124 21.43 -17.36 6.30
N SER A 125 21.01 -18.17 5.32
CA SER A 125 21.59 -18.21 3.97
C SER A 125 20.77 -17.44 2.93
N ALA A 126 19.48 -17.20 3.19
CA ALA A 126 18.63 -16.41 2.30
C ALA A 126 17.42 -15.83 3.04
N PHE A 127 16.91 -14.70 2.55
CA PHE A 127 15.66 -14.09 2.98
C PHE A 127 14.56 -14.32 1.93
N GLY A 128 13.33 -14.51 2.40
CA GLY A 128 12.09 -14.48 1.63
C GLY A 128 11.25 -13.27 2.02
N ALA A 129 9.92 -13.44 2.08
CA ALA A 129 9.02 -12.37 2.53
C ALA A 129 9.27 -11.97 3.99
N ALA A 130 9.04 -10.69 4.30
CA ALA A 130 9.17 -10.13 5.64
C ALA A 130 8.07 -9.08 5.89
N SER A 131 7.50 -9.04 7.09
CA SER A 131 6.41 -8.13 7.46
C SER A 131 6.65 -7.53 8.84
N ILE A 132 6.18 -6.30 9.05
CA ILE A 132 6.30 -5.54 10.30
C ILE A 132 4.91 -5.29 10.91
N ALA A 133 4.75 -5.52 12.20
CA ALA A 133 3.55 -5.21 12.98
C ALA A 133 3.61 -3.78 13.54
N ASP A 134 2.50 -3.26 14.07
CA ASP A 134 2.40 -1.86 14.54
C ASP A 134 3.25 -1.58 15.79
N ASP A 135 3.55 -2.62 16.57
CA ASP A 135 4.47 -2.57 17.71
C ASP A 135 5.96 -2.62 17.31
N GLY A 136 6.25 -2.77 16.02
CA GLY A 136 7.60 -2.82 15.46
C GLY A 136 8.22 -4.22 15.47
N ASP A 137 7.48 -5.25 15.86
CA ASP A 137 7.91 -6.64 15.72
C ASP A 137 7.90 -7.03 14.23
N VAL A 138 8.91 -7.81 13.83
CA VAL A 138 9.11 -8.21 12.44
C VAL A 138 9.12 -9.72 12.33
N VAL A 139 8.33 -10.26 11.41
CA VAL A 139 8.40 -11.67 11.03
C VAL A 139 8.99 -11.77 9.63
N PHE A 140 9.92 -12.70 9.43
CA PHE A 140 10.46 -13.00 8.12
C PHE A 140 10.59 -14.49 7.85
N ARG A 141 10.48 -14.85 6.57
CA ARG A 141 10.83 -16.16 6.04
C ARG A 141 12.29 -16.15 5.59
N GLY A 142 12.96 -17.28 5.72
CA GLY A 142 14.33 -17.45 5.23
C GLY A 142 14.75 -18.91 5.15
N ALA A 143 15.98 -19.11 4.68
CA ALA A 143 16.65 -20.40 4.63
C ALA A 143 17.93 -20.35 5.47
N THR A 144 18.39 -21.51 5.93
CA THR A 144 19.68 -21.67 6.61
C THR A 144 20.72 -22.32 5.71
N ASP A 145 22.00 -22.17 6.04
CA ASP A 145 23.11 -22.88 5.37
C ASP A 145 23.04 -24.40 5.53
N GLY A 146 22.38 -24.88 6.59
CA GLY A 146 22.03 -26.29 6.79
C GLY A 146 20.85 -26.80 5.95
N GLY A 147 20.30 -25.98 5.03
CA GLY A 147 19.21 -26.37 4.13
C GLY A 147 17.81 -26.36 4.79
N LYS A 148 17.67 -25.83 6.01
CA LYS A 148 16.36 -25.66 6.66
C LYS A 148 15.67 -24.42 6.11
N GLN A 149 14.34 -24.41 6.16
CA GLN A 149 13.52 -23.22 5.97
C GLN A 149 12.89 -22.85 7.30
N GLY A 150 12.68 -21.56 7.56
CA GLY A 150 12.09 -21.11 8.81
C GLY A 150 11.30 -19.81 8.67
N LEU A 151 10.56 -19.55 9.73
CA LEU A 151 9.88 -18.31 10.06
C LEU A 151 10.48 -17.83 11.39
N TRP A 152 11.00 -16.61 11.39
CA TRP A 152 11.60 -16.01 12.57
C TRP A 152 10.93 -14.69 12.90
N ARG A 153 10.81 -14.41 14.19
CA ARG A 153 10.31 -13.15 14.75
C ARG A 153 11.49 -12.39 15.34
N VAL A 154 11.65 -11.13 14.99
CA VAL A 154 12.59 -10.18 15.59
C VAL A 154 11.77 -9.11 16.27
N SER A 155 11.80 -9.09 17.59
CA SER A 155 11.06 -8.08 18.35
C SER A 155 11.64 -6.68 18.18
N ALA A 156 10.86 -5.65 18.51
CA ALA A 156 11.30 -4.26 18.48
C ALA A 156 12.58 -4.01 19.28
N ASN A 157 12.81 -4.76 20.36
CA ASN A 157 14.03 -4.70 21.19
C ASN A 157 15.25 -5.42 20.58
N GLY A 158 15.09 -6.10 19.44
CA GLY A 158 16.15 -6.81 18.73
C GLY A 158 16.29 -8.30 19.09
N SER A 159 15.51 -8.83 20.03
CA SER A 159 15.51 -10.27 20.33
C SER A 159 14.89 -11.06 19.18
N MET A 160 15.62 -12.06 18.69
CA MET A 160 15.20 -12.95 17.61
C MET A 160 14.77 -14.31 18.18
N THR A 161 13.60 -14.80 17.76
CA THR A 161 13.04 -16.09 18.14
C THR A 161 12.57 -16.87 16.92
N THR A 162 12.57 -18.20 17.02
CA THR A 162 12.08 -19.08 15.94
C THR A 162 10.59 -19.34 16.12
N ALA A 163 9.78 -18.86 15.17
CA ALA A 163 8.35 -19.14 15.12
C ALA A 163 8.11 -20.58 14.59
N ALA A 164 8.71 -20.93 13.46
CA ALA A 164 8.64 -22.28 12.90
C ALA A 164 9.90 -22.61 12.09
N ILE A 165 10.32 -23.89 12.08
CA ILE A 165 11.49 -24.32 11.31
C ILE A 165 11.32 -25.77 10.81
N THR A 166 11.80 -26.05 9.60
CA THR A 166 11.77 -27.39 9.01
C THR A 166 12.84 -28.31 9.60
N ALA A 167 12.67 -29.62 9.38
CA ALA A 167 13.65 -30.66 9.73
C ALA A 167 14.13 -30.64 11.20
N THR A 168 13.26 -30.21 12.12
CA THR A 168 13.54 -30.19 13.56
C THR A 168 12.38 -30.87 14.29
N THR A 169 12.62 -31.95 15.04
CA THR A 169 11.57 -32.67 15.78
C THR A 169 11.10 -31.89 17.00
N GLY A 170 9.84 -32.08 17.42
CA GLY A 170 9.32 -31.51 18.66
C GLY A 170 8.93 -30.03 18.59
N VAL A 171 9.01 -29.42 17.40
CA VAL A 171 8.66 -28.01 17.18
C VAL A 171 7.28 -27.80 16.55
N VAL A 172 6.58 -28.88 16.16
CA VAL A 172 5.26 -28.81 15.53
C VAL A 172 4.17 -28.74 16.61
N PRO A 173 3.41 -27.64 16.71
CA PRO A 173 2.32 -27.53 17.66
C PRO A 173 1.16 -28.47 17.28
N GLY A 174 0.56 -29.13 18.27
CA GLY A 174 -0.67 -29.91 18.13
C GLY A 174 -0.64 -31.24 18.89
N PRO A 175 -1.81 -31.74 19.34
CA PRO A 175 -1.90 -33.08 19.90
C PRO A 175 -1.48 -34.11 18.85
N GLN A 176 -0.73 -35.13 19.28
CA GLN A 176 -0.21 -36.22 18.42
C GLN A 176 0.91 -35.83 17.45
N LEU A 177 1.41 -34.59 17.49
CA LEU A 177 2.48 -34.11 16.61
C LEU A 177 3.83 -33.95 17.32
N GLN A 178 4.00 -34.51 18.54
CA GLN A 178 5.20 -34.33 19.36
C GLN A 178 6.48 -34.84 18.68
N SER A 179 6.37 -35.83 17.80
CA SER A 179 7.51 -36.34 17.02
C SER A 179 7.50 -35.89 15.56
N ALA A 180 6.53 -35.06 15.15
CA ALA A 180 6.44 -34.59 13.77
C ALA A 180 7.48 -33.51 13.46
N GLN A 181 7.65 -33.24 12.16
CA GLN A 181 8.52 -32.19 11.63
C GLN A 181 7.79 -31.42 10.53
N PHE A 182 8.05 -30.12 10.43
CA PHE A 182 7.75 -29.38 9.20
C PHE A 182 8.72 -29.82 8.09
N ASP A 183 8.18 -29.99 6.88
CA ASP A 183 8.93 -30.30 5.65
C ASP A 183 9.09 -29.04 4.79
N THR A 184 8.00 -28.32 4.52
CA THR A 184 8.02 -27.06 3.76
C THR A 184 6.97 -26.08 4.28
N PHE A 185 7.23 -24.78 4.09
CA PHE A 185 6.25 -23.71 4.36
C PHE A 185 5.63 -23.21 3.05
N GLY A 186 4.38 -22.73 3.14
CA GLY A 186 3.72 -21.99 2.07
C GLY A 186 4.47 -20.70 1.70
N PHE A 187 4.13 -20.14 0.54
CA PHE A 187 4.74 -18.89 0.08
C PHE A 187 4.20 -17.64 0.78
N LEU A 188 2.92 -17.66 1.17
CA LEU A 188 2.26 -16.53 1.79
C LEU A 188 2.70 -16.40 3.26
N LEU A 189 3.26 -15.23 3.60
CA LEU A 189 3.51 -14.82 4.97
C LEU A 189 2.34 -13.94 5.43
N LEU A 190 1.62 -14.37 6.45
CA LEU A 190 0.53 -13.60 7.04
C LEU A 190 0.90 -13.21 8.47
N HIS A 191 1.12 -11.93 8.67
CA HIS A 191 1.54 -11.31 9.92
C HIS A 191 0.67 -10.08 10.16
N SER A 192 -0.28 -10.18 11.08
CA SER A 192 -1.22 -9.09 11.40
C SER A 192 -0.49 -7.92 12.03
N SER A 193 -1.12 -6.74 12.02
CA SER A 193 -0.60 -5.56 12.71
C SER A 193 -0.47 -5.69 14.24
N SER A 194 -1.10 -6.71 14.86
CA SER A 194 -0.94 -7.06 16.29
C SER A 194 -0.06 -8.29 16.52
N ASP A 195 0.95 -8.53 15.68
CA ASP A 195 1.94 -9.62 15.83
C ASP A 195 1.35 -11.06 15.93
N ILE A 196 0.27 -11.30 15.19
CA ILE A 196 -0.27 -12.65 14.98
C ILE A 196 0.24 -13.17 13.64
N LEU A 197 1.03 -14.24 13.70
CA LEU A 197 1.55 -14.94 12.54
C LEU A 197 0.67 -16.17 12.22
N VAL A 198 0.26 -16.32 10.96
CA VAL A 198 -0.42 -17.53 10.48
C VAL A 198 0.28 -18.05 9.23
N TYR A 199 0.46 -19.36 9.15
CA TYR A 199 1.17 -19.98 8.04
C TYR A 199 0.64 -21.37 7.66
N ASN A 200 0.72 -21.66 6.37
CA ASN A 200 0.55 -23.01 5.84
C ASN A 200 1.87 -23.77 5.91
N ALA A 201 1.83 -25.05 6.25
CA ALA A 201 2.99 -25.92 6.13
C ALA A 201 2.62 -27.34 5.69
N ARG A 202 3.61 -28.03 5.12
CA ARG A 202 3.61 -29.48 4.96
C ARG A 202 4.43 -30.10 6.07
N LEU A 203 3.96 -31.23 6.57
CA LEU A 203 4.64 -32.07 7.55
C LEU A 203 5.41 -33.18 6.86
N LYS A 204 6.51 -33.61 7.48
CA LYS A 204 7.32 -34.73 6.98
C LYS A 204 6.54 -36.03 7.14
N ARG A 205 6.29 -36.72 6.03
CA ARG A 205 5.61 -38.02 6.02
C ARG A 205 6.43 -39.09 6.73
N SER A 206 5.75 -40.06 7.30
CA SER A 206 6.30 -41.20 8.06
C SER A 206 6.97 -40.83 9.38
N LEU A 207 6.72 -39.62 9.89
CA LEU A 207 7.28 -39.14 11.16
C LEU A 207 6.17 -38.58 12.04
N GLY A 208 6.14 -38.93 13.33
CA GLY A 208 5.13 -38.44 14.28
C GLY A 208 3.69 -38.74 13.86
N GLY A 209 3.43 -39.92 13.26
CA GLY A 209 2.09 -40.31 12.82
C GLY A 209 1.56 -39.52 11.60
N VAL A 210 2.42 -38.82 10.87
CA VAL A 210 2.05 -38.09 9.66
C VAL A 210 2.09 -39.03 8.45
N ASP A 211 0.99 -39.13 7.71
CA ASP A 211 0.87 -39.89 6.47
C ASP A 211 0.50 -38.99 5.27
N THR A 212 0.16 -39.59 4.13
CA THR A 212 -0.22 -38.84 2.92
C THR A 212 -1.55 -38.09 3.04
N SER A 213 -2.38 -38.45 4.01
CA SER A 213 -3.72 -37.89 4.24
C SER A 213 -3.78 -36.91 5.41
N SER A 214 -2.64 -36.61 6.03
CA SER A 214 -2.56 -35.76 7.23
C SER A 214 -1.31 -34.88 7.25
N SER A 215 -0.79 -34.59 6.05
CA SER A 215 0.52 -33.95 5.83
C SER A 215 0.45 -32.44 5.67
N ARG A 216 -0.73 -31.83 5.67
CA ARG A 216 -0.90 -30.38 5.52
C ARG A 216 -1.64 -29.80 6.71
N GLY A 217 -1.33 -28.56 7.04
CA GLY A 217 -2.06 -27.83 8.06
C GLY A 217 -1.86 -26.32 8.01
N VAL A 218 -2.58 -25.66 8.91
CA VAL A 218 -2.50 -24.23 9.20
C VAL A 218 -2.16 -24.07 10.67
N TRP A 219 -1.16 -23.24 10.97
CA TRP A 219 -0.74 -22.95 12.33
C TRP A 219 -0.78 -21.44 12.58
N ARG A 220 -1.00 -21.09 13.84
CA ARG A 220 -0.99 -19.72 14.34
C ARG A 220 0.05 -19.59 15.46
N ASP A 221 0.77 -18.48 15.45
CA ASP A 221 1.69 -18.05 16.49
C ASP A 221 1.28 -16.64 16.92
N ALA A 222 0.60 -16.54 18.06
CA ALA A 222 0.20 -15.28 18.67
C ALA A 222 1.16 -14.98 19.83
N HIS A 223 2.14 -14.10 19.61
CA HIS A 223 3.15 -13.73 20.62
C HIS A 223 3.87 -14.93 21.28
N GLY A 224 4.19 -15.96 20.51
CA GLY A 224 4.87 -17.17 20.96
C GLY A 224 3.93 -18.28 21.42
N ALA A 225 2.63 -18.00 21.60
CA ALA A 225 1.61 -19.03 21.80
C ALA A 225 1.29 -19.68 20.45
N LYS A 226 1.83 -20.89 20.25
CA LYS A 226 1.72 -21.64 19.00
C LYS A 226 0.62 -22.68 19.07
N GLU A 227 -0.22 -22.72 18.05
CA GLU A 227 -1.29 -23.70 17.94
C GLU A 227 -1.53 -24.14 16.49
N MET A 228 -2.14 -25.30 16.35
CA MET A 228 -2.62 -25.83 15.08
C MET A 228 -4.09 -25.46 14.92
N LEU A 229 -4.41 -24.71 13.86
CA LEU A 229 -5.79 -24.35 13.54
C LEU A 229 -6.49 -25.48 12.77
N LEU A 230 -5.83 -26.00 11.73
CA LEU A 230 -6.42 -26.97 10.81
C LEU A 230 -5.38 -27.99 10.39
N ARG A 231 -5.81 -29.24 10.20
CA ARG A 231 -5.01 -30.33 9.66
C ARG A 231 -5.82 -31.18 8.69
N GLU A 232 -5.19 -31.48 7.56
CA GLU A 232 -5.67 -32.42 6.54
C GLU A 232 -6.13 -33.74 7.17
N GLY A 233 -7.29 -34.24 6.74
CA GLY A 233 -7.87 -35.52 7.16
C GLY A 233 -8.23 -35.65 8.64
N THR A 234 -7.97 -34.65 9.47
CA THR A 234 -8.09 -34.75 10.93
C THR A 234 -9.06 -33.71 11.49
N SER A 235 -8.92 -32.45 11.07
CA SER A 235 -9.81 -31.39 11.54
C SER A 235 -11.20 -31.53 10.94
N THR A 236 -12.21 -31.55 11.80
CA THR A 236 -13.60 -31.37 11.41
C THR A 236 -13.84 -29.91 11.05
N ILE A 237 -14.65 -29.67 10.03
CA ILE A 237 -14.94 -28.31 9.58
C ILE A 237 -16.32 -27.85 10.06
N PRO A 238 -16.43 -26.62 10.61
CA PRO A 238 -17.69 -26.04 11.01
C PRO A 238 -18.72 -26.07 9.90
N GLN A 239 -19.98 -26.33 10.28
CA GLN A 239 -21.15 -26.26 9.38
C GLN A 239 -21.03 -27.19 8.15
N THR A 240 -20.32 -28.29 8.34
CA THR A 240 -20.33 -29.48 7.49
C THR A 240 -20.69 -30.67 8.36
N ASP A 241 -21.47 -31.64 7.86
CA ASP A 241 -21.94 -32.80 8.65
C ASP A 241 -20.80 -33.81 8.93
N GLY A 242 -19.73 -33.36 9.60
CA GLY A 242 -18.50 -34.13 9.81
C GLY A 242 -17.54 -34.14 8.61
N GLY A 243 -17.61 -33.12 7.74
CA GLY A 243 -16.69 -32.97 6.62
C GLY A 243 -15.25 -32.74 7.11
N GLN A 244 -14.29 -33.27 6.34
CA GLN A 244 -12.86 -33.15 6.61
C GLN A 244 -12.13 -32.42 5.48
N LEU A 245 -11.05 -31.72 5.80
CA LEU A 245 -10.22 -31.03 4.80
C LEU A 245 -9.25 -31.97 4.09
N LEU A 246 -9.15 -31.82 2.77
CA LEU A 246 -8.10 -32.38 1.93
C LEU A 246 -6.96 -31.38 1.70
N VAL A 247 -7.27 -30.11 1.44
CA VAL A 247 -6.23 -29.08 1.22
C VAL A 247 -6.61 -27.80 1.93
N PRO A 248 -6.06 -27.51 3.12
CA PRO A 248 -6.17 -26.19 3.70
C PRO A 248 -5.20 -25.19 3.04
N SER A 249 -5.65 -23.95 2.87
CA SER A 249 -4.85 -22.79 2.52
C SER A 249 -5.31 -21.59 3.34
N VAL A 250 -4.44 -21.03 4.19
CA VAL A 250 -4.68 -19.73 4.81
C VAL A 250 -4.63 -18.61 3.76
N GLU A 251 -5.60 -17.70 3.85
CA GLU A 251 -5.79 -16.57 2.94
C GLU A 251 -5.78 -15.20 3.63
N GLY A 252 -5.79 -15.12 4.96
CA GLY A 252 -5.68 -13.85 5.68
C GLY A 252 -5.76 -14.04 7.19
N VAL A 253 -5.20 -13.11 7.95
CA VAL A 253 -5.37 -13.02 9.40
C VAL A 253 -5.53 -11.56 9.81
N ASN A 254 -6.55 -11.25 10.60
CA ASN A 254 -6.71 -9.89 11.09
C ASN A 254 -6.10 -9.67 12.48
N ARG A 255 -6.10 -8.42 12.94
CA ARG A 255 -5.49 -8.00 14.21
C ARG A 255 -6.06 -8.70 15.46
N VAL A 256 -7.28 -9.25 15.38
CA VAL A 256 -7.89 -10.00 16.49
C VAL A 256 -7.67 -11.52 16.35
N GLY A 257 -6.88 -11.94 15.37
CA GLY A 257 -6.51 -13.33 15.12
C GLY A 257 -7.56 -14.15 14.38
N GLN A 258 -8.62 -13.52 13.84
CA GLN A 258 -9.53 -14.20 12.94
C GLN A 258 -8.80 -14.54 11.66
N THR A 259 -8.91 -15.80 11.26
CA THR A 259 -8.13 -16.37 10.16
C THR A 259 -9.08 -16.79 9.05
N VAL A 260 -8.83 -16.35 7.83
CA VAL A 260 -9.56 -16.82 6.65
C VAL A 260 -8.79 -17.95 6.02
N PHE A 261 -9.50 -19.03 5.67
CA PHE A 261 -8.91 -20.13 4.94
C PHE A 261 -9.84 -20.60 3.82
N LEU A 262 -9.22 -20.92 2.69
CA LEU A 262 -9.82 -21.61 1.57
C LEU A 262 -9.43 -23.09 1.67
N GLY A 263 -10.37 -23.99 1.41
CA GLY A 263 -10.03 -25.40 1.47
C GLY A 263 -10.91 -26.32 0.64
N THR A 264 -10.27 -27.33 0.07
CA THR A 264 -10.95 -28.46 -0.54
C THR A 264 -11.27 -29.49 0.54
N MET A 265 -12.52 -29.93 0.61
CA MET A 265 -13.03 -30.97 1.48
C MET A 265 -12.91 -32.35 0.82
N LEU A 266 -12.80 -33.39 1.64
CA LEU A 266 -12.80 -34.78 1.18
C LEU A 266 -14.19 -35.18 0.65
N PRO A 267 -14.32 -35.51 -0.66
CA PRO A 267 -15.59 -35.99 -1.19
C PRO A 267 -16.05 -37.26 -0.47
N ARG A 268 -17.38 -37.42 -0.30
CA ARG A 268 -18.05 -38.55 0.36
C ARG A 268 -17.92 -38.60 1.89
N THR A 269 -17.31 -37.59 2.51
CA THR A 269 -17.44 -37.33 3.96
C THR A 269 -18.49 -36.23 4.17
N GLY A 270 -19.35 -36.36 5.18
CA GLY A 270 -20.32 -35.31 5.55
C GLY A 270 -21.17 -34.74 4.41
N GLY A 271 -21.60 -35.58 3.46
CA GLY A 271 -22.42 -35.17 2.32
C GLY A 271 -21.70 -34.35 1.24
N VAL A 272 -20.38 -34.22 1.31
CA VAL A 272 -19.57 -33.47 0.33
C VAL A 272 -19.53 -34.19 -1.02
N THR A 273 -19.90 -33.49 -2.09
CA THR A 273 -19.76 -33.91 -3.48
C THR A 273 -18.53 -33.25 -4.13
N PRO A 274 -18.02 -33.75 -5.27
CA PRO A 274 -16.96 -33.07 -6.00
C PRO A 274 -17.31 -31.61 -6.34
N ASP A 275 -18.57 -31.33 -6.66
CA ASP A 275 -19.05 -30.02 -7.09
C ASP A 275 -19.15 -29.01 -5.94
N ASP A 276 -19.33 -29.49 -4.70
CA ASP A 276 -19.43 -28.65 -3.49
C ASP A 276 -18.20 -28.73 -2.56
N SER A 277 -17.10 -29.31 -3.07
CA SER A 277 -15.92 -29.62 -2.26
C SER A 277 -15.05 -28.42 -1.91
N LEU A 278 -15.19 -27.25 -2.53
CA LEU A 278 -14.40 -26.07 -2.20
C LEU A 278 -15.22 -25.09 -1.34
N ALA A 279 -14.64 -24.63 -0.24
CA ALA A 279 -15.28 -23.60 0.57
C ALA A 279 -14.28 -22.62 1.19
N LEU A 280 -14.83 -21.48 1.62
CA LEU A 280 -14.17 -20.40 2.30
C LEU A 280 -14.74 -20.29 3.71
N TRP A 281 -13.86 -20.16 4.69
CA TRP A 281 -14.24 -20.06 6.10
C TRP A 281 -13.49 -18.92 6.79
N ARG A 282 -14.09 -18.43 7.87
CA ARG A 282 -13.42 -17.63 8.88
C ARG A 282 -13.36 -18.43 10.18
N ALA A 283 -12.16 -18.69 10.69
CA ALA A 283 -11.95 -19.28 12.00
C ALA A 283 -11.53 -18.23 13.04
N GLY A 284 -11.90 -18.48 14.29
CA GLY A 284 -11.59 -17.64 15.45
C GLY A 284 -12.52 -16.43 15.64
N GLY A 285 -12.34 -15.75 16.77
CA GLY A 285 -13.15 -14.61 17.20
C GLY A 285 -14.36 -15.00 18.09
N ALA A 286 -15.03 -14.00 18.65
CA ALA A 286 -16.13 -14.20 19.61
C ALA A 286 -17.37 -14.90 19.03
N THR A 287 -17.53 -14.87 17.71
CA THR A 287 -18.68 -15.47 17.00
C THR A 287 -18.45 -16.92 16.59
N GLY A 288 -17.28 -17.48 16.91
CA GLY A 288 -16.89 -18.83 16.48
C GLY A 288 -16.57 -18.90 14.98
N ASP A 289 -16.27 -20.12 14.54
CA ASP A 289 -15.92 -20.38 13.16
C ASP A 289 -17.16 -20.42 12.25
N VAL A 290 -17.06 -19.87 11.04
CA VAL A 290 -18.19 -19.67 10.14
C VAL A 290 -17.83 -20.09 8.71
N LEU A 291 -18.74 -20.84 8.06
CA LEU A 291 -18.70 -21.08 6.62
C LEU A 291 -19.20 -19.83 5.89
N VAL A 292 -18.33 -19.25 5.06
CA VAL A 292 -18.59 -17.99 4.35
C VAL A 292 -19.23 -18.26 2.99
N ALA A 293 -18.59 -19.12 2.19
CA ALA A 293 -19.05 -19.48 0.86
C ALA A 293 -18.62 -20.91 0.52
N ARG A 294 -19.40 -21.60 -0.31
CA ARG A 294 -19.14 -22.99 -0.74
C ARG A 294 -19.54 -23.16 -2.20
N THR A 295 -18.74 -23.90 -2.97
CA THR A 295 -19.13 -24.29 -4.33
C THR A 295 -20.34 -25.22 -4.31
N GLY A 296 -21.08 -25.31 -5.41
CA GLY A 296 -22.28 -26.15 -5.51
C GLY A 296 -23.47 -25.73 -4.62
N SER A 297 -23.28 -24.83 -3.65
CA SER A 297 -24.34 -24.28 -2.80
C SER A 297 -25.21 -23.30 -3.59
N GLY A 298 -26.47 -23.65 -3.83
CA GLY A 298 -27.46 -22.76 -4.43
C GLY A 298 -28.03 -21.79 -3.41
N ASN A 299 -27.44 -20.59 -3.30
CA ASN A 299 -27.95 -19.40 -2.58
C ASN A 299 -26.93 -18.24 -2.70
N VAL A 300 -26.49 -17.95 -3.91
CA VAL A 300 -25.53 -16.86 -4.15
C VAL A 300 -26.23 -15.50 -4.00
N ALA A 301 -25.77 -14.70 -3.04
CA ALA A 301 -26.33 -13.37 -2.80
C ALA A 301 -26.29 -12.50 -4.06
N GLY A 302 -27.43 -11.85 -4.36
CA GLY A 302 -27.60 -11.03 -5.56
C GLY A 302 -27.80 -11.81 -6.87
N VAL A 303 -27.76 -13.15 -6.85
CA VAL A 303 -27.93 -13.98 -8.05
C VAL A 303 -28.83 -15.19 -7.76
N PRO A 304 -30.17 -15.02 -7.80
CA PRO A 304 -31.11 -16.10 -7.51
C PRO A 304 -30.88 -17.32 -8.41
N GLY A 305 -30.83 -18.51 -7.80
CA GLY A 305 -30.65 -19.79 -8.51
C GLY A 305 -29.22 -20.10 -8.97
N ALA A 306 -28.24 -19.22 -8.72
CA ALA A 306 -26.84 -19.51 -9.00
C ALA A 306 -26.17 -20.27 -7.85
N SER A 307 -25.06 -20.93 -8.21
CA SER A 307 -24.14 -21.60 -7.30
C SER A 307 -22.70 -21.23 -7.68
N PHE A 308 -21.81 -21.19 -6.70
CA PHE A 308 -20.39 -21.01 -6.96
C PHE A 308 -19.78 -22.26 -7.61
N ARG A 309 -18.90 -22.06 -8.58
CA ARG A 309 -18.01 -23.06 -9.17
C ARG A 309 -16.58 -22.91 -8.62
N GLY A 310 -16.17 -21.69 -8.30
CA GLY A 310 -14.84 -21.38 -7.80
C GLY A 310 -14.87 -20.21 -6.82
N LEU A 311 -13.87 -20.18 -5.93
CA LEU A 311 -13.67 -19.15 -4.92
C LEU A 311 -12.18 -18.80 -4.88
N SER A 312 -11.84 -17.51 -4.85
CA SER A 312 -10.45 -17.03 -4.81
C SER A 312 -10.32 -15.66 -4.16
N ASP A 313 -9.08 -15.19 -4.03
CA ASP A 313 -8.72 -13.79 -3.71
C ASP A 313 -9.38 -13.24 -2.44
N SER A 314 -9.50 -14.07 -1.40
CA SER A 314 -10.16 -13.63 -0.18
C SER A 314 -9.30 -12.66 0.63
N ARG A 315 -9.98 -11.73 1.31
CA ARG A 315 -9.42 -10.68 2.18
C ARG A 315 -10.27 -10.60 3.44
N ILE A 316 -9.65 -10.20 4.55
CA ILE A 316 -10.33 -9.96 5.83
C ILE A 316 -9.87 -8.62 6.39
N ASN A 317 -10.78 -7.87 6.99
CA ASN A 317 -10.44 -6.63 7.66
C ASN A 317 -10.46 -6.79 9.19
N SER A 318 -10.08 -5.76 9.94
CA SER A 318 -9.99 -5.82 11.40
C SER A 318 -11.31 -6.04 12.12
N ALA A 319 -12.45 -5.74 11.49
CA ALA A 319 -13.79 -6.04 11.98
C ALA A 319 -14.24 -7.48 11.68
N GLY A 320 -13.45 -8.23 10.91
CA GLY A 320 -13.78 -9.58 10.49
C GLY A 320 -14.74 -9.65 9.30
N LYS A 321 -14.97 -8.53 8.59
CA LYS A 321 -15.62 -8.53 7.28
C LYS A 321 -14.68 -9.17 6.27
N LEU A 322 -15.22 -9.98 5.37
CA LEU A 322 -14.46 -10.59 4.28
C LEU A 322 -14.86 -9.99 2.93
N ALA A 323 -13.93 -10.00 1.99
CA ALA A 323 -14.19 -9.83 0.56
C ALA A 323 -13.59 -11.02 -0.19
N TYR A 324 -14.22 -11.51 -1.25
CA TYR A 324 -13.70 -12.62 -2.05
C TYR A 324 -14.24 -12.60 -3.48
N SER A 325 -13.47 -13.19 -4.39
CA SER A 325 -13.88 -13.43 -5.78
C SER A 325 -14.60 -14.77 -5.89
N GLY A 326 -15.65 -14.81 -6.71
CA GLY A 326 -16.38 -16.05 -7.02
C GLY A 326 -16.63 -16.22 -8.51
N GLU A 327 -16.47 -17.45 -8.97
CA GLU A 327 -16.93 -17.91 -10.29
C GLU A 327 -18.23 -18.67 -10.11
N LEU A 328 -19.22 -18.45 -10.97
CA LEU A 328 -20.55 -19.05 -10.92
C LEU A 328 -20.68 -20.18 -11.95
N LEU A 329 -21.48 -21.19 -11.64
CA LEU A 329 -21.83 -22.23 -12.61
C LEU A 329 -22.65 -21.63 -13.77
N LEU A 330 -22.35 -22.05 -15.01
CA LEU A 330 -23.08 -21.65 -16.22
C LEU A 330 -24.44 -22.36 -16.30
N GLN A 331 -25.42 -21.83 -15.58
CA GLN A 331 -26.77 -22.36 -15.50
C GLN A 331 -27.81 -21.25 -15.31
N GLY A 332 -29.05 -21.52 -15.72
CA GLY A 332 -30.14 -20.54 -15.61
C GLY A 332 -29.83 -19.24 -16.35
N THR A 333 -29.74 -18.13 -15.62
CA THR A 333 -29.41 -16.80 -16.16
C THR A 333 -27.90 -16.48 -16.16
N VAL A 334 -27.08 -17.40 -15.64
CA VAL A 334 -25.63 -17.25 -15.62
C VAL A 334 -25.04 -17.69 -16.97
N THR A 335 -24.33 -16.78 -17.61
CA THR A 335 -23.60 -17.00 -18.87
C THR A 335 -22.13 -16.65 -18.67
N SER A 336 -21.26 -17.00 -19.62
CA SER A 336 -19.84 -16.63 -19.57
C SER A 336 -19.59 -15.11 -19.58
N ALA A 337 -20.62 -14.30 -19.87
CA ALA A 337 -20.54 -12.85 -19.83
C ALA A 337 -20.86 -12.27 -18.44
N ASN A 338 -21.37 -13.09 -17.51
CA ASN A 338 -21.80 -12.66 -16.17
C ASN A 338 -21.50 -13.69 -15.06
N ASP A 339 -20.54 -14.58 -15.26
CA ASP A 339 -20.22 -15.69 -14.36
C ASP A 339 -19.18 -15.35 -13.29
N ARG A 340 -18.71 -14.10 -13.20
CA ARG A 340 -17.71 -13.68 -12.19
C ARG A 340 -18.22 -12.54 -11.34
N GLY A 341 -17.88 -12.55 -10.06
CA GLY A 341 -18.22 -11.45 -9.16
C GLY A 341 -17.27 -11.30 -7.98
N ILE A 342 -17.49 -10.22 -7.24
CA ILE A 342 -16.88 -9.94 -5.94
C ILE A 342 -18.02 -9.88 -4.94
N TRP A 343 -17.85 -10.57 -3.81
CA TRP A 343 -18.79 -10.58 -2.70
C TRP A 343 -18.08 -10.13 -1.42
N THR A 344 -18.86 -9.58 -0.49
CA THR A 344 -18.42 -9.39 0.89
C THR A 344 -19.26 -10.22 1.85
N PHE A 345 -18.68 -10.56 3.00
CA PHE A 345 -19.37 -11.25 4.07
C PHE A 345 -19.18 -10.51 5.39
N ASN A 346 -20.30 -10.07 5.98
CA ASN A 346 -20.35 -9.47 7.31
C ASN A 346 -21.51 -10.10 8.12
N GLY A 347 -21.45 -11.42 8.30
CA GLY A 347 -22.55 -12.23 8.84
C GLY A 347 -23.57 -12.67 7.78
N VAL A 348 -23.69 -11.90 6.69
CA VAL A 348 -24.41 -12.27 5.47
C VAL A 348 -23.59 -11.93 4.24
N ASN A 349 -23.75 -12.71 3.16
CA ASN A 349 -23.10 -12.42 1.88
C ASN A 349 -23.83 -11.29 1.15
N GLN A 350 -23.06 -10.38 0.55
CA GLN A 350 -23.55 -9.28 -0.27
C GLN A 350 -22.75 -9.20 -1.57
N LEU A 351 -23.44 -8.98 -2.69
CA LEU A 351 -22.80 -8.78 -4.00
C LEU A 351 -22.22 -7.37 -4.09
N VAL A 352 -20.93 -7.24 -4.41
CA VAL A 352 -20.24 -5.96 -4.60
C VAL A 352 -20.21 -5.58 -6.07
N ALA A 353 -19.73 -6.49 -6.92
CA ALA A 353 -19.65 -6.29 -8.36
C ALA A 353 -19.78 -7.63 -9.09
N ARG A 354 -20.26 -7.60 -10.34
CA ARG A 354 -20.42 -8.79 -11.18
C ARG A 354 -20.19 -8.44 -12.63
N THR A 355 -19.55 -9.34 -13.39
CA THR A 355 -19.49 -9.21 -14.84
C THR A 355 -20.91 -9.21 -15.42
N GLY A 356 -21.13 -8.45 -16.50
CA GLY A 356 -22.44 -8.19 -17.10
C GLY A 356 -23.34 -7.23 -16.32
N ASN A 357 -23.01 -6.86 -15.08
CA ASN A 357 -23.76 -5.83 -14.35
C ASN A 357 -23.23 -4.43 -14.69
N ALA A 358 -24.08 -3.43 -14.47
CA ALA A 358 -23.74 -2.03 -14.66
C ALA A 358 -22.57 -1.61 -13.77
N ALA A 359 -21.62 -0.85 -14.32
CA ALA A 359 -20.50 -0.32 -13.55
C ALA A 359 -20.85 1.05 -12.92
N PRO A 360 -20.73 1.21 -11.59
CA PRO A 360 -20.97 2.49 -10.92
C PRO A 360 -20.10 3.62 -11.52
N GLY A 361 -20.69 4.80 -11.66
CA GLY A 361 -20.00 5.98 -12.21
C GLY A 361 -19.80 6.00 -13.72
N VAL A 362 -20.19 4.95 -14.46
CA VAL A 362 -20.10 4.91 -15.93
C VAL A 362 -21.45 4.52 -16.55
N PRO A 363 -22.27 5.51 -16.96
CA PRO A 363 -23.61 5.27 -17.47
C PRO A 363 -23.67 4.25 -18.60
N GLN A 364 -24.65 3.33 -18.55
CA GLN A 364 -24.94 2.33 -19.59
C GLN A 364 -23.79 1.35 -19.89
N SER A 365 -22.73 1.33 -19.09
CA SER A 365 -21.62 0.38 -19.26
C SER A 365 -21.82 -0.86 -18.40
N GLU A 366 -21.15 -1.95 -18.77
CA GLU A 366 -21.15 -3.21 -18.03
C GLU A 366 -19.73 -3.66 -17.72
N PHE A 367 -19.53 -4.34 -16.60
CA PHE A 367 -18.27 -5.03 -16.31
C PHE A 367 -18.06 -6.22 -17.25
N ASP A 368 -16.85 -6.38 -17.76
CA ASP A 368 -16.40 -7.51 -18.57
C ASP A 368 -15.42 -8.40 -17.78
N ALA A 369 -14.57 -7.79 -16.96
CA ALA A 369 -13.67 -8.48 -16.06
C ALA A 369 -13.52 -7.72 -14.73
N LEU A 370 -13.23 -8.46 -13.67
CA LEU A 370 -12.99 -7.95 -12.32
C LEU A 370 -11.62 -8.45 -11.83
N GLY A 371 -10.86 -7.57 -11.19
CA GLY A 371 -9.61 -7.88 -10.51
C GLY A 371 -9.84 -8.38 -9.07
N ALA A 372 -8.77 -8.78 -8.41
CA ALA A 372 -8.82 -9.20 -7.01
C ALA A 372 -9.28 -8.04 -6.11
N PRO A 373 -10.17 -8.29 -5.13
CA PRO A 373 -10.59 -7.26 -4.19
C PRO A 373 -9.46 -6.92 -3.22
N VAL A 374 -9.46 -5.66 -2.79
CA VAL A 374 -8.71 -5.13 -1.65
C VAL A 374 -9.75 -4.57 -0.67
N LEU A 375 -9.69 -4.98 0.59
CA LEU A 375 -10.70 -4.63 1.60
C LEU A 375 -10.08 -3.75 2.68
N SER A 376 -10.57 -2.53 2.85
CA SER A 376 -10.16 -1.64 3.95
C SER A 376 -10.88 -1.98 5.26
N ASP A 377 -10.35 -1.51 6.40
CA ASP A 377 -11.07 -1.65 7.68
C ASP A 377 -12.32 -0.78 7.77
N SER A 378 -12.41 0.34 7.04
CA SER A 378 -13.64 1.14 6.92
C SER A 378 -14.78 0.42 6.18
N GLY A 379 -14.48 -0.64 5.43
CA GLY A 379 -15.47 -1.48 4.77
C GLY A 379 -15.65 -1.31 3.26
N PRO A 380 -15.22 -0.22 2.58
CA PRO A 380 -15.11 -0.20 1.14
C PRO A 380 -14.23 -1.32 0.59
N THR A 381 -14.68 -1.93 -0.50
CA THR A 381 -13.93 -2.89 -1.30
C THR A 381 -13.43 -2.20 -2.56
N LEU A 382 -12.11 -2.10 -2.68
CA LEU A 382 -11.41 -1.52 -3.81
C LEU A 382 -11.02 -2.62 -4.80
N PHE A 383 -11.25 -2.41 -6.11
CA PHE A 383 -10.84 -3.36 -7.14
C PHE A 383 -10.61 -2.67 -8.48
N SER A 384 -9.73 -3.24 -9.30
CA SER A 384 -9.61 -2.89 -10.72
C SER A 384 -10.56 -3.75 -11.55
N GLY A 385 -10.89 -3.30 -12.75
CA GLY A 385 -11.78 -4.02 -13.65
C GLY A 385 -11.77 -3.47 -15.07
N THR A 386 -12.34 -4.27 -15.98
CA THR A 386 -12.49 -3.93 -17.39
C THR A 386 -13.98 -3.85 -17.71
N LEU A 387 -14.37 -2.84 -18.47
CA LEU A 387 -15.70 -2.59 -18.99
C LEU A 387 -15.84 -3.20 -20.38
N ARG A 388 -17.04 -3.65 -20.73
CA ARG A 388 -17.30 -4.28 -22.03
C ARG A 388 -17.24 -3.25 -23.15
N THR A 389 -16.30 -3.45 -24.09
CA THR A 389 -16.16 -2.57 -25.26
C THR A 389 -17.40 -2.64 -26.16
N GLY A 390 -17.86 -1.49 -26.64
CA GLY A 390 -19.06 -1.35 -27.46
C GLY A 390 -20.36 -1.16 -26.67
N VAL A 391 -20.34 -1.31 -25.35
CA VAL A 391 -21.49 -1.07 -24.47
C VAL A 391 -21.32 0.28 -23.76
N GLY A 392 -22.37 1.10 -23.69
CA GLY A 392 -22.32 2.41 -23.00
C GLY A 392 -21.28 3.40 -23.55
N GLY A 393 -20.89 3.28 -24.82
CA GLY A 393 -19.84 4.11 -25.43
C GLY A 393 -18.42 3.77 -24.99
N VAL A 394 -18.21 2.63 -24.31
CA VAL A 394 -16.89 2.15 -23.91
C VAL A 394 -16.08 1.75 -25.15
N THR A 395 -14.86 2.29 -25.25
CA THR A 395 -13.85 1.95 -26.26
C THR A 395 -12.72 1.12 -25.63
N PRO A 396 -11.83 0.48 -26.41
CA PRO A 396 -10.67 -0.20 -25.85
C PRO A 396 -9.82 0.70 -24.93
N THR A 397 -9.65 1.97 -25.29
CA THR A 397 -8.87 2.95 -24.50
C THR A 397 -9.59 3.44 -23.24
N THR A 398 -10.92 3.33 -23.16
CA THR A 398 -11.73 3.79 -22.01
C THR A 398 -12.34 2.66 -21.20
N SER A 399 -11.81 1.45 -21.38
CA SER A 399 -12.38 0.21 -20.84
C SER A 399 -11.89 -0.11 -19.44
N ARG A 400 -10.85 0.51 -18.90
CA ARG A 400 -10.29 0.10 -17.61
C ARG A 400 -10.65 1.09 -16.51
N GLY A 401 -10.84 0.60 -15.29
CA GLY A 401 -11.09 1.45 -14.15
C GLY A 401 -10.68 0.85 -12.82
N ILE A 402 -10.74 1.70 -11.80
CA ILE A 402 -10.63 1.35 -10.38
C ILE A 402 -11.91 1.82 -9.70
N TRP A 403 -12.53 0.94 -8.92
CA TRP A 403 -13.76 1.22 -8.19
C TRP A 403 -13.57 0.97 -6.71
N ALA A 404 -14.17 1.82 -5.88
CA ALA A 404 -14.37 1.59 -4.45
C ALA A 404 -15.87 1.41 -4.22
N VAL A 405 -16.27 0.28 -3.64
CA VAL A 405 -17.68 -0.05 -3.43
C VAL A 405 -17.90 -0.48 -1.99
N ASP A 406 -18.83 0.18 -1.31
CA ASP A 406 -19.35 -0.19 0.01
C ASP A 406 -20.80 -0.72 -0.12
N GLU A 407 -21.46 -1.01 1.00
CA GLU A 407 -22.81 -1.60 1.03
C GLU A 407 -23.91 -0.65 0.51
N THR A 408 -23.61 0.65 0.45
CA THR A 408 -24.55 1.73 0.14
C THR A 408 -24.20 2.50 -1.13
N ARG A 409 -22.92 2.50 -1.54
CA ARG A 409 -22.39 3.37 -2.60
C ARG A 409 -21.27 2.67 -3.36
N GLY A 410 -21.25 2.90 -4.68
CA GLY A 410 -20.11 2.59 -5.54
C GLY A 410 -19.57 3.86 -6.18
N ALA A 411 -18.25 4.04 -6.12
CA ALA A 411 -17.54 5.18 -6.71
C ALA A 411 -16.50 4.70 -7.73
N LEU A 412 -16.45 5.36 -8.88
CA LEU A 412 -15.36 5.24 -9.85
C LEU A 412 -14.22 6.14 -9.37
N ILE A 413 -13.07 5.56 -9.06
CA ILE A 413 -11.88 6.27 -8.56
C ILE A 413 -11.05 6.80 -9.73
N ALA A 414 -10.76 5.93 -10.70
CA ALA A 414 -9.96 6.28 -11.87
C ALA A 414 -10.44 5.49 -13.09
N ARG A 415 -10.29 6.07 -14.29
CA ARG A 415 -10.68 5.45 -15.57
C ARG A 415 -9.67 5.74 -16.67
N SER A 416 -9.38 4.73 -17.48
CA SER A 416 -8.50 4.88 -18.64
C SER A 416 -9.14 5.76 -19.73
N GLY A 417 -8.33 6.40 -20.56
CA GLY A 417 -8.74 7.18 -21.74
C GLY A 417 -9.51 8.47 -21.46
N VAL A 418 -9.81 8.76 -20.18
CA VAL A 418 -10.47 9.98 -19.71
C VAL A 418 -9.41 10.93 -19.15
N GLY A 419 -9.51 12.21 -19.50
CA GLY A 419 -8.58 13.25 -19.03
C GLY A 419 -8.85 13.65 -17.58
N GLY A 420 -8.06 14.61 -17.07
CA GLY A 420 -8.19 15.08 -15.68
C GLY A 420 -7.42 14.24 -14.67
N VAL A 421 -6.33 13.59 -15.11
CA VAL A 421 -5.41 12.88 -14.20
C VAL A 421 -4.85 13.86 -13.17
N PRO A 422 -5.01 13.60 -11.86
CA PRO A 422 -4.46 14.45 -10.81
C PRO A 422 -2.94 14.61 -10.93
N GLY A 423 -2.48 15.86 -10.86
CA GLY A 423 -1.07 16.23 -11.09
C GLY A 423 -0.62 16.21 -12.55
N ALA A 424 -1.44 15.74 -13.49
CA ALA A 424 -1.11 15.64 -14.92
C ALA A 424 -2.35 15.86 -15.81
N SER A 425 -3.05 16.98 -15.63
CA SER A 425 -4.40 17.21 -16.18
C SER A 425 -4.53 17.09 -17.71
N ALA A 426 -3.45 17.34 -18.45
CA ALA A 426 -3.38 17.20 -19.91
C ALA A 426 -3.16 15.75 -20.40
N THR A 427 -3.10 14.79 -19.48
CA THR A 427 -2.83 13.36 -19.75
C THR A 427 -4.06 12.50 -19.45
N LYS A 428 -3.95 11.21 -19.78
CA LYS A 428 -4.99 10.19 -19.57
C LYS A 428 -4.33 8.93 -19.03
N PHE A 429 -5.02 8.21 -18.15
CA PHE A 429 -4.60 6.86 -17.78
C PHE A 429 -4.77 5.90 -18.96
N ALA A 430 -3.88 4.93 -19.10
CA ALA A 430 -3.94 3.85 -20.07
C ALA A 430 -4.18 2.50 -19.37
N GLU A 431 -3.40 2.21 -18.34
CA GLU A 431 -3.37 0.93 -17.63
C GLU A 431 -3.26 1.15 -16.12
N PHE A 432 -3.80 0.23 -15.33
CA PHE A 432 -3.70 0.24 -13.87
C PHE A 432 -2.93 -1.01 -13.40
N GLY A 433 -2.06 -0.84 -12.40
CA GLY A 433 -1.18 -1.86 -11.85
C GLY A 433 -1.49 -2.18 -10.39
N ALA A 434 -0.44 -2.25 -9.56
CA ALA A 434 -0.55 -2.50 -8.13
C ALA A 434 -1.58 -1.55 -7.48
N LEU A 435 -2.33 -2.09 -6.51
CA LEU A 435 -3.45 -1.42 -5.87
C LEU A 435 -3.40 -1.71 -4.36
N ALA A 436 -3.51 -0.68 -3.52
CA ALA A 436 -3.61 -0.82 -2.07
C ALA A 436 -4.68 0.14 -1.53
N SER A 437 -5.18 -0.15 -0.33
CA SER A 437 -6.05 0.76 0.41
C SER A 437 -5.63 0.88 1.86
N ASN A 438 -6.03 1.96 2.53
CA ASN A 438 -5.92 2.10 3.98
C ASN A 438 -7.29 2.16 4.65
N ASN A 439 -7.31 2.37 5.97
CA ASN A 439 -8.55 2.39 6.74
C ASN A 439 -9.46 3.58 6.45
N ASP A 440 -8.97 4.67 5.87
CA ASP A 440 -9.81 5.80 5.44
C ASP A 440 -10.46 5.58 4.07
N GLY A 441 -10.19 4.44 3.41
CA GLY A 441 -10.68 4.16 2.06
C GLY A 441 -9.89 4.90 0.97
N LEU A 442 -8.71 5.43 1.31
CA LEU A 442 -7.77 5.95 0.34
C LEU A 442 -7.28 4.83 -0.55
N ALA A 443 -7.25 5.05 -1.86
CA ALA A 443 -6.66 4.14 -2.83
C ALA A 443 -5.27 4.62 -3.22
N ALA A 444 -4.24 3.77 -3.08
CA ALA A 444 -2.95 3.95 -3.73
C ALA A 444 -2.83 3.01 -4.92
N PHE A 445 -2.39 3.51 -6.08
CA PHE A 445 -2.24 2.67 -7.26
C PHE A 445 -1.11 3.10 -8.19
N ALA A 446 -0.54 2.11 -8.88
CA ALA A 446 0.35 2.33 -10.00
C ALA A 446 -0.47 2.43 -11.29
N ALA A 447 -0.05 3.28 -12.23
CA ALA A 447 -0.68 3.36 -13.54
C ALA A 447 0.32 3.74 -14.64
N THR A 448 -0.05 3.41 -15.87
CA THR A 448 0.60 3.91 -17.08
C THR A 448 -0.29 4.99 -17.70
N LEU A 449 0.30 6.05 -18.22
CA LEU A 449 -0.35 7.13 -18.95
C LEU A 449 -0.31 6.88 -20.46
N GLU A 450 -1.27 7.43 -21.20
CA GLU A 450 -1.29 7.35 -22.66
C GLU A 450 -0.15 8.17 -23.28
N ASN A 451 0.68 7.53 -24.10
CA ASN A 451 1.74 8.20 -24.86
C ASN A 451 1.15 9.25 -25.84
N GLY A 452 1.85 10.38 -25.97
CA GLY A 452 1.50 11.50 -26.84
C GLY A 452 0.59 12.55 -26.20
N ALA A 453 -0.18 12.22 -25.17
CA ALA A 453 -1.00 13.19 -24.45
C ALA A 453 -0.16 13.97 -23.43
N GLY A 454 -0.26 15.31 -23.40
CA GLY A 454 0.38 16.14 -22.37
C GLY A 454 1.91 16.00 -22.25
N GLY A 455 2.61 15.62 -23.32
CA GLY A 455 4.07 15.40 -23.30
C GLY A 455 4.51 14.06 -22.71
N VAL A 456 3.60 13.08 -22.61
CA VAL A 456 3.91 11.72 -22.17
C VAL A 456 4.62 10.93 -23.27
N GLY A 457 5.75 10.31 -22.94
CA GLY A 457 6.53 9.36 -23.75
C GLY A 457 6.93 8.14 -22.91
N ASP A 458 7.64 7.19 -23.52
CA ASP A 458 8.01 5.92 -22.86
C ASP A 458 8.88 6.11 -21.61
N GLU A 459 9.66 7.19 -21.57
CA GLU A 459 10.53 7.55 -20.46
C GLU A 459 9.78 8.11 -19.25
N ASN A 460 8.52 8.52 -19.39
CA ASN A 460 7.77 9.23 -18.35
C ASN A 460 6.30 8.82 -18.22
N ASN A 461 5.91 7.67 -18.75
CA ASN A 461 4.51 7.24 -18.77
C ASN A 461 4.09 6.43 -17.55
N GLN A 462 4.95 6.10 -16.59
CA GLN A 462 4.56 5.37 -15.38
C GLN A 462 4.51 6.31 -14.18
N GLY A 463 3.58 6.06 -13.27
CA GLY A 463 3.51 6.81 -12.02
C GLY A 463 2.82 6.05 -10.89
N LEU A 464 2.85 6.69 -9.73
CA LEU A 464 2.13 6.29 -8.52
C LEU A 464 1.15 7.40 -8.14
N TRP A 465 -0.08 7.03 -7.82
CA TRP A 465 -1.13 7.96 -7.41
C TRP A 465 -1.78 7.53 -6.11
N MET A 466 -2.32 8.51 -5.39
CA MET A 466 -3.27 8.31 -4.31
C MET A 466 -4.55 9.08 -4.59
N MET A 467 -5.70 8.46 -4.37
CA MET A 467 -7.01 9.07 -4.60
C MET A 467 -8.03 8.58 -3.57
N ASP A 468 -8.89 9.48 -3.11
CA ASP A 468 -10.03 9.12 -2.28
C ASP A 468 -11.29 8.84 -3.11
N ALA A 469 -12.36 8.39 -2.45
CA ALA A 469 -13.64 8.09 -3.10
C ALA A 469 -14.38 9.32 -3.65
N THR A 470 -13.93 10.54 -3.33
CA THR A 470 -14.50 11.80 -3.86
C THR A 470 -13.79 12.26 -5.13
N GLY A 471 -12.69 11.61 -5.51
CA GLY A 471 -11.86 11.97 -6.66
C GLY A 471 -10.77 12.98 -6.34
N ASP A 472 -10.56 13.33 -5.06
CA ASP A 472 -9.40 14.10 -4.66
C ASP A 472 -8.16 13.21 -4.76
N GLY A 473 -7.16 13.68 -5.49
CA GLY A 473 -6.04 12.85 -5.91
C GLY A 473 -4.72 13.58 -6.01
N ARG A 474 -3.64 12.82 -5.84
CA ARG A 474 -2.25 13.30 -5.90
C ARG A 474 -1.42 12.33 -6.74
N ILE A 475 -0.53 12.89 -7.55
CA ILE A 475 0.60 12.14 -8.09
C ILE A 475 1.70 12.12 -7.02
N ILE A 476 2.28 10.95 -6.80
CA ILE A 476 3.31 10.73 -5.78
C ILE A 476 4.69 10.81 -6.43
N ALA A 477 4.88 10.02 -7.48
CA ALA A 477 6.11 9.98 -8.27
C ALA A 477 5.79 9.54 -9.70
N ARG A 478 6.64 9.93 -10.65
CA ARG A 478 6.53 9.57 -12.06
C ARG A 478 7.89 9.18 -12.63
N THR A 479 7.91 8.27 -13.60
CA THR A 479 9.11 8.05 -14.40
C THR A 479 9.46 9.32 -15.16
N GLY A 480 10.75 9.52 -15.45
CA GLY A 480 11.27 10.75 -16.03
C GLY A 480 11.52 11.88 -15.02
N ASP A 481 10.89 11.85 -13.85
CA ASP A 481 11.18 12.81 -12.77
C ASP A 481 12.60 12.60 -12.23
N VAL A 482 13.17 13.67 -11.68
CA VAL A 482 14.50 13.65 -11.06
C VAL A 482 14.35 13.58 -9.54
N MET A 483 14.98 12.58 -8.93
CA MET A 483 15.08 12.41 -7.48
C MET A 483 16.53 12.18 -7.10
N ALA A 484 17.03 12.93 -6.11
CA ALA A 484 18.44 12.95 -5.72
C ALA A 484 19.43 13.12 -6.90
N GLY A 485 19.06 13.97 -7.87
CA GLY A 485 19.88 14.22 -9.06
C GLY A 485 19.91 13.08 -10.08
N ARG A 486 19.07 12.04 -9.92
CA ARG A 486 18.96 10.88 -10.82
C ARG A 486 17.55 10.80 -11.41
N THR A 487 17.44 10.40 -12.67
CA THR A 487 16.15 10.22 -13.36
C THR A 487 15.53 8.87 -13.04
N ILE A 488 14.26 8.85 -12.67
CA ILE A 488 13.49 7.64 -12.36
C ILE A 488 13.12 6.91 -13.67
N THR A 489 13.33 5.60 -13.72
CA THR A 489 13.00 4.72 -14.85
C THR A 489 11.95 3.66 -14.51
N ALA A 490 11.77 3.32 -13.23
CA ALA A 490 10.70 2.45 -12.78
C ALA A 490 10.25 2.78 -11.35
N LEU A 491 8.99 2.46 -11.05
CA LEU A 491 8.35 2.66 -9.75
C LEU A 491 7.60 1.39 -9.34
N GLU A 492 7.73 0.98 -8.08
CA GLU A 492 7.11 -0.25 -7.56
C GLU A 492 6.71 -0.07 -6.08
N PHE A 493 5.54 -0.58 -5.68
CA PHE A 493 5.17 -0.72 -4.27
C PHE A 493 4.44 -2.04 -4.03
N VAL A 494 4.40 -2.49 -2.77
CA VAL A 494 3.70 -3.72 -2.38
C VAL A 494 2.19 -3.47 -2.32
N GLY A 495 1.46 -3.94 -3.32
CA GLY A 495 -0.01 -3.85 -3.39
C GLY A 495 -0.73 -5.11 -2.87
N GLY A 496 -2.06 -5.10 -3.00
CA GLY A 496 -2.96 -6.22 -2.74
C GLY A 496 -3.50 -6.30 -1.30
N ALA A 497 -3.09 -5.38 -0.43
CA ALA A 497 -3.47 -5.32 0.98
C ALA A 497 -4.28 -4.06 1.29
N GLY A 498 -5.23 -4.20 2.21
CA GLY A 498 -6.02 -3.09 2.76
C GLY A 498 -5.67 -2.72 4.20
N GLY A 499 -4.57 -3.28 4.72
CA GLY A 499 -4.05 -3.03 6.07
C GLY A 499 -4.46 -4.07 7.12
N GLY A 500 -5.63 -4.68 7.00
CA GLY A 500 -6.22 -5.54 8.04
C GLY A 500 -6.10 -7.05 7.86
N ASP A 501 -5.50 -7.55 6.79
CA ASP A 501 -5.54 -8.99 6.40
C ASP A 501 -4.24 -9.76 6.68
N GLY A 502 -3.27 -9.10 7.32
CA GLY A 502 -1.97 -9.66 7.68
C GLY A 502 -1.00 -9.80 6.50
N ARG A 503 -1.37 -9.33 5.30
CA ARG A 503 -0.41 -9.24 4.19
C ARG A 503 0.55 -8.07 4.41
N GLN A 504 1.69 -8.14 3.74
CA GLN A 504 2.61 -7.01 3.62
C GLN A 504 1.87 -5.80 3.02
N ARG A 505 2.10 -4.61 3.59
CA ARG A 505 1.49 -3.36 3.11
C ARG A 505 2.55 -2.29 2.87
N ALA A 506 2.31 -1.50 1.83
CA ALA A 506 3.11 -0.33 1.48
C ALA A 506 2.37 1.00 1.72
N LEU A 507 1.10 0.95 2.11
CA LEU A 507 0.28 2.10 2.49
C LEU A 507 -0.19 1.92 3.93
N ASN A 508 -0.08 2.96 4.76
CA ASN A 508 -0.60 2.97 6.13
C ASN A 508 -1.82 3.90 6.30
N ASP A 509 -2.40 3.90 7.50
CA ASP A 509 -3.56 4.71 7.86
C ASP A 509 -3.28 6.22 7.92
N HIS A 510 -2.02 6.63 7.88
CA HIS A 510 -1.62 8.03 7.75
C HIS A 510 -1.44 8.46 6.28
N GLY A 511 -1.82 7.62 5.32
CA GLY A 511 -1.63 7.92 3.90
C GLY A 511 -0.16 7.94 3.47
N GLN A 512 0.76 7.42 4.29
CA GLN A 512 2.16 7.29 3.91
C GLN A 512 2.33 6.10 2.97
N LEU A 513 3.01 6.31 1.85
CA LEU A 513 3.30 5.26 0.86
C LEU A 513 4.80 4.97 0.82
N ALA A 514 5.18 3.75 1.16
CA ALA A 514 6.54 3.25 0.96
C ALA A 514 6.68 2.62 -0.43
N TYR A 515 7.65 3.05 -1.23
CA TYR A 515 7.85 2.52 -2.58
C TYR A 515 9.33 2.44 -2.96
N LYS A 516 9.61 1.68 -4.02
CA LYS A 516 10.92 1.59 -4.65
C LYS A 516 10.94 2.42 -5.93
N ALA A 517 11.99 3.21 -6.10
CA ALA A 517 12.35 3.87 -7.35
C ALA A 517 13.61 3.20 -7.94
N THR A 518 13.59 2.92 -9.23
CA THR A 518 14.79 2.54 -9.99
C THR A 518 15.20 3.72 -10.87
N PHE A 519 16.50 3.97 -10.97
CA PHE A 519 17.05 5.10 -11.72
C PHE A 519 17.73 4.67 -13.03
N VAL A 520 18.03 5.65 -13.88
CA VAL A 520 18.97 5.48 -14.98
C VAL A 520 20.31 4.98 -14.41
N GLY A 521 20.84 3.90 -14.99
CA GLY A 521 22.06 3.23 -14.50
C GLY A 521 21.80 2.04 -13.58
N GLY A 522 20.55 1.83 -13.14
CA GLY A 522 20.15 0.65 -12.36
C GLY A 522 20.26 0.81 -10.85
N ASP A 523 20.65 1.99 -10.35
CA ASP A 523 20.58 2.31 -8.93
C ASP A 523 19.14 2.27 -8.43
N GLU A 524 18.94 1.90 -7.17
CA GLU A 524 17.62 1.77 -6.55
C GLU A 524 17.52 2.61 -5.28
N ALA A 525 16.34 3.13 -4.97
CA ALA A 525 16.02 3.77 -3.70
C ALA A 525 14.71 3.26 -3.11
N ALA A 526 14.68 3.12 -1.80
CA ALA A 526 13.48 2.96 -1.01
C ALA A 526 13.08 4.36 -0.50
N VAL A 527 11.82 4.72 -0.72
CA VAL A 527 11.29 6.06 -0.46
C VAL A 527 10.02 5.95 0.37
N LEU A 528 9.87 6.83 1.36
CA LEU A 528 8.65 7.02 2.13
C LEU A 528 8.04 8.36 1.72
N TYR A 529 6.88 8.31 1.06
CA TYR A 529 6.08 9.48 0.79
C TYR A 529 5.13 9.77 1.95
N THR A 530 5.05 11.03 2.39
CA THR A 530 4.06 11.49 3.37
C THR A 530 3.28 12.67 2.78
N PRO A 531 1.94 12.62 2.69
CA PRO A 531 1.16 13.70 2.12
C PRO A 531 1.21 14.94 3.02
N ASN A 532 1.20 16.13 2.41
CA ASN A 532 0.77 17.32 3.12
C ASN A 532 -0.76 17.37 3.02
N LEU A 533 -1.43 17.65 4.13
CA LEU A 533 -2.90 17.76 4.13
C LEU A 533 -3.32 19.21 4.10
N SER A 534 -4.32 19.52 3.29
CA SER A 534 -4.95 20.84 3.25
C SER A 534 -6.42 20.74 3.59
N TRP A 535 -6.96 21.79 4.18
CA TRP A 535 -8.40 21.88 4.38
C TRP A 535 -9.11 22.12 3.05
N ARG A 536 -10.08 21.27 2.70
CA ARG A 536 -10.79 21.35 1.41
C ARG A 536 -12.22 21.89 1.50
N SER A 537 -12.80 21.98 2.70
CA SER A 537 -14.15 22.55 2.85
C SER A 537 -14.12 24.08 2.72
N SER A 538 -15.06 24.65 1.95
CA SER A 538 -15.19 26.09 1.73
C SER A 538 -16.10 26.81 2.74
N THR A 539 -16.78 26.09 3.63
CA THR A 539 -17.80 26.64 4.56
C THR A 539 -17.45 26.45 6.04
N GLY A 540 -16.21 26.06 6.35
CA GLY A 540 -15.78 25.67 7.70
C GLY A 540 -16.11 24.21 8.01
N GLY A 541 -15.91 23.80 9.26
CA GLY A 541 -16.22 22.44 9.70
C GLY A 541 -15.39 21.96 10.89
N GLN A 542 -15.56 20.68 11.21
CA GLN A 542 -14.87 20.00 12.30
C GLN A 542 -13.53 19.45 11.83
N TRP A 543 -12.46 19.76 12.56
CA TRP A 543 -11.10 19.25 12.34
C TRP A 543 -11.08 17.72 12.26
N ASP A 544 -11.84 17.05 13.14
CA ASP A 544 -11.79 15.59 13.27
C ASP A 544 -12.55 14.84 12.15
N ALA A 545 -13.27 15.56 11.29
CA ALA A 545 -13.95 14.96 10.15
C ALA A 545 -12.97 14.82 8.98
N ALA A 546 -12.46 13.61 8.75
CA ALA A 546 -11.49 13.28 7.70
C ALA A 546 -11.91 13.76 6.30
N ALA A 547 -13.22 13.75 6.00
CA ALA A 547 -13.77 14.26 4.75
C ALA A 547 -13.53 15.76 4.48
N ASN A 548 -13.15 16.55 5.50
CA ASN A 548 -12.79 17.97 5.34
C ASN A 548 -11.33 18.19 4.97
N TRP A 549 -10.51 17.14 4.99
CA TRP A 549 -9.10 17.17 4.61
C TRP A 549 -8.90 16.58 3.23
N THR A 550 -7.87 17.05 2.53
CA THR A 550 -7.43 16.42 1.29
C THR A 550 -7.13 14.94 1.51
N LEU A 551 -7.40 14.12 0.50
CA LEU A 551 -7.31 12.66 0.55
C LEU A 551 -8.29 11.98 1.52
N GLY A 552 -9.14 12.73 2.22
CA GLY A 552 -10.10 12.16 3.16
C GLY A 552 -9.47 11.56 4.40
N ILE A 553 -8.30 12.05 4.83
CA ILE A 553 -7.49 11.49 5.94
C ILE A 553 -7.46 12.50 7.10
N ALA A 554 -7.60 12.02 8.34
CA ALA A 554 -7.44 12.87 9.50
C ALA A 554 -5.95 13.21 9.78
N PRO A 555 -5.61 14.46 10.13
CA PRO A 555 -4.26 14.86 10.52
C PRO A 555 -3.68 14.01 11.66
N SER A 556 -2.37 13.74 11.59
CA SER A 556 -1.62 12.96 12.58
C SER A 556 -0.16 13.44 12.65
N SER A 557 0.64 12.84 13.52
CA SER A 557 1.99 13.31 13.88
C SER A 557 2.98 13.37 12.72
N VAL A 558 2.72 12.67 11.62
CA VAL A 558 3.58 12.69 10.42
C VAL A 558 3.25 13.86 9.49
N HIS A 559 2.09 14.48 9.64
CA HIS A 559 1.55 15.40 8.64
C HIS A 559 2.00 16.84 8.86
N ARG A 560 2.37 17.49 7.76
CA ARG A 560 2.30 18.95 7.62
C ARG A 560 0.90 19.33 7.16
N ILE A 561 0.33 20.36 7.79
CA ILE A 561 -1.04 20.81 7.58
C ILE A 561 -1.09 22.25 7.08
N ASP A 562 -1.89 22.49 6.04
CA ASP A 562 -2.13 23.80 5.46
C ASP A 562 -3.61 24.21 5.60
N LEU A 563 -3.87 25.20 6.45
CA LEU A 563 -5.16 25.88 6.60
C LEU A 563 -5.15 27.20 5.81
N VAL A 564 -5.26 27.07 4.49
CA VAL A 564 -5.20 28.19 3.53
C VAL A 564 -6.47 28.19 2.69
N GLY A 565 -7.13 29.35 2.56
CA GLY A 565 -8.40 29.44 1.83
C GLY A 565 -8.62 30.78 1.15
N ALA A 566 -9.38 30.75 0.06
CA ALA A 566 -9.82 31.95 -0.64
C ALA A 566 -11.04 32.64 0.03
N GLN A 567 -11.77 31.89 0.87
CA GLN A 567 -12.97 32.35 1.59
C GLN A 567 -12.73 32.33 3.09
N ALA A 568 -13.42 33.22 3.80
CA ALA A 568 -13.37 33.23 5.26
C ALA A 568 -13.94 31.91 5.81
N THR A 569 -13.14 31.17 6.57
CA THR A 569 -13.41 29.79 6.98
C THR A 569 -13.04 29.62 8.44
N THR A 570 -13.91 28.98 9.23
CA THR A 570 -13.59 28.59 10.62
C THR A 570 -13.53 27.08 10.72
N VAL A 571 -12.38 26.57 11.14
CA VAL A 571 -12.12 25.18 11.47
C VAL A 571 -12.19 25.04 12.98
N VAL A 572 -13.07 24.16 13.47
CA VAL A 572 -13.25 23.92 14.90
C VAL A 572 -12.61 22.58 15.27
N GLY A 573 -11.72 22.57 16.25
CA GLY A 573 -11.02 21.38 16.71
C GLY A 573 -9.49 21.49 16.57
N PRO A 574 -8.74 20.43 16.90
CA PRO A 574 -9.21 19.10 17.29
C PRO A 574 -10.03 19.09 18.60
N SER A 575 -11.00 18.19 18.72
CA SER A 575 -11.82 18.04 19.95
C SER A 575 -11.10 17.33 21.09
N GLY A 576 -10.06 16.56 20.77
CA GLY A 576 -9.18 15.87 21.71
C GLY A 576 -7.71 16.26 21.53
N SER A 577 -6.80 15.40 22.01
CA SER A 577 -5.36 15.57 21.82
C SER A 577 -4.94 15.04 20.46
N VAL A 578 -4.39 15.92 19.61
CA VAL A 578 -3.82 15.58 18.32
C VAL A 578 -2.40 16.13 18.25
N THR A 579 -1.48 15.31 17.75
CA THR A 579 -0.14 15.74 17.37
C THR A 579 -0.08 15.83 15.86
N ILE A 580 0.49 16.90 15.33
CA ILE A 580 0.87 17.06 13.93
C ILE A 580 2.31 17.54 13.86
N ARG A 581 2.92 17.44 12.68
CA ARG A 581 4.29 17.89 12.50
C ARG A 581 4.37 19.41 12.41
N GLU A 582 3.61 20.01 11.50
CA GLU A 582 3.68 21.44 11.21
C GLU A 582 2.32 21.98 10.82
N LEU A 583 2.05 23.25 11.16
CA LEU A 583 0.82 23.94 10.81
C LEU A 583 1.10 25.29 10.13
N THR A 584 0.63 25.45 8.89
CA THR A 584 0.45 26.75 8.26
C THR A 584 -1.00 27.20 8.44
N LEU A 585 -1.22 28.39 9.00
CA LEU A 585 -2.56 28.98 9.14
C LEU A 585 -2.62 30.36 8.49
N GLY A 586 -3.50 30.53 7.49
CA GLY A 586 -3.63 31.77 6.74
C GLY A 586 -2.80 31.78 5.45
N GLY A 587 -2.47 32.97 4.93
CA GLY A 587 -1.73 33.17 3.68
C GLY A 587 -2.60 33.22 2.42
N GLY A 588 -3.89 32.90 2.54
CA GLY A 588 -4.88 33.01 1.48
C GLY A 588 -5.59 34.37 1.44
N ALA A 589 -6.50 34.53 0.46
CA ALA A 589 -7.31 35.74 0.34
C ALA A 589 -8.40 35.85 1.43
N GLY A 590 -8.88 34.72 1.94
CA GLY A 590 -9.88 34.65 3.01
C GLY A 590 -9.24 34.54 4.40
N GLN A 591 -9.98 34.98 5.42
CA GLN A 591 -9.57 34.77 6.80
C GLN A 591 -9.73 33.29 7.19
N MET A 592 -8.63 32.64 7.58
CA MET A 592 -8.65 31.27 8.07
C MET A 592 -8.56 31.27 9.59
N THR A 593 -9.63 30.85 10.26
CA THR A 593 -9.68 30.74 11.72
C THR A 593 -9.57 29.28 12.14
N LEU A 594 -8.63 28.97 13.03
CA LEU A 594 -8.59 27.71 13.78
C LEU A 594 -9.07 27.99 15.21
N GLU A 595 -10.20 27.40 15.58
CA GLU A 595 -10.81 27.52 16.90
C GLU A 595 -10.62 26.24 17.70
N LEU A 596 -9.75 26.28 18.71
CA LEU A 596 -9.50 25.14 19.60
C LEU A 596 -10.57 25.09 20.71
N PRO A 597 -11.36 24.00 20.83
CA PRO A 597 -12.30 23.84 21.94
C PRO A 597 -11.56 23.65 23.27
N GLU A 598 -12.25 23.83 24.40
CA GLU A 598 -11.65 23.74 25.75
C GLU A 598 -10.94 22.41 26.03
N SER A 599 -11.47 21.30 25.51
CA SER A 599 -10.85 19.97 25.60
C SER A 599 -9.76 19.70 24.55
N GLY A 600 -9.63 20.59 23.55
CA GLY A 600 -8.73 20.41 22.42
C GLY A 600 -7.29 20.70 22.79
N VAL A 601 -6.39 19.75 22.50
CA VAL A 601 -4.95 19.93 22.64
C VAL A 601 -4.31 19.66 21.29
N LEU A 602 -3.74 20.68 20.66
CA LEU A 602 -3.00 20.55 19.41
C LEU A 602 -1.50 20.65 19.70
N THR A 603 -0.76 19.56 19.51
CA THR A 603 0.70 19.57 19.59
C THR A 603 1.29 19.67 18.19
N VAL A 604 2.18 20.63 17.95
CA VAL A 604 2.82 20.88 16.65
C VAL A 604 4.34 20.85 16.83
N THR A 605 4.97 19.76 16.39
CA THR A 605 6.37 19.46 16.75
C THR A 605 7.39 20.38 16.10
N ASP A 606 7.14 20.80 14.86
CA ASP A 606 8.04 21.62 14.04
C ASP A 606 7.58 23.09 14.01
N GLY A 607 6.49 23.38 14.70
CA GLY A 607 5.97 24.71 14.94
C GLY A 607 4.78 25.13 14.07
N VAL A 608 4.21 26.27 14.45
CA VAL A 608 3.06 26.90 13.81
C VAL A 608 3.51 28.17 13.12
N HIS A 609 3.20 28.27 11.84
CA HIS A 609 3.37 29.47 11.05
C HIS A 609 2.01 30.16 10.84
N LEU A 610 1.77 31.23 11.59
CA LEU A 610 0.58 32.05 11.45
C LEU A 610 0.84 33.15 10.42
N ALA A 611 0.38 32.95 9.19
CA ALA A 611 0.52 33.92 8.10
C ALA A 611 -0.56 35.01 8.15
N ALA A 612 -0.47 36.00 7.26
CA ALA A 612 -1.51 37.03 7.09
C ALA A 612 -2.89 36.37 6.87
N ASN A 613 -3.97 36.99 7.36
CA ASN A 613 -5.33 36.42 7.37
C ASN A 613 -5.50 35.10 8.15
N GLY A 614 -4.46 34.58 8.78
CA GLY A 614 -4.58 33.48 9.76
C GLY A 614 -5.03 34.01 11.12
N ARG A 615 -5.91 33.26 11.79
CA ARG A 615 -6.38 33.56 13.15
C ARG A 615 -6.43 32.30 14.01
N LEU A 616 -5.68 32.30 15.11
CA LEU A 616 -5.86 31.33 16.20
C LEU A 616 -6.89 31.87 17.21
N ALA A 617 -7.84 31.03 17.61
CA ALA A 617 -8.92 31.36 18.55
C ALA A 617 -9.29 30.15 19.44
N GLY A 618 -10.15 30.37 20.43
CA GLY A 618 -10.75 29.30 21.24
C GLY A 618 -10.29 29.29 22.70
N LYS A 619 -10.46 28.12 23.33
CA LYS A 619 -10.21 27.83 24.76
C LYS A 619 -9.25 26.66 25.02
N GLY A 620 -8.77 26.02 23.95
CA GLY A 620 -7.90 24.85 24.04
C GLY A 620 -6.43 25.18 24.31
N THR A 621 -5.59 24.16 24.16
CA THR A 621 -4.14 24.27 24.32
C THR A 621 -3.43 24.01 23.00
N LEU A 622 -2.50 24.88 22.64
CA LEU A 622 -1.54 24.70 21.56
C LEU A 622 -0.15 24.47 22.17
N VAL A 623 0.45 23.31 21.88
CA VAL A 623 1.80 22.96 22.33
C VAL A 623 2.74 23.03 21.12
N GLY A 624 3.78 23.87 21.17
CA GLY A 624 4.71 24.05 20.06
C GLY A 624 5.17 25.50 19.86
N GLN A 625 6.23 25.69 19.08
CA GLN A 625 6.74 27.03 18.76
C GLN A 625 5.79 27.75 17.79
N VAL A 626 5.47 29.02 18.06
CA VAL A 626 4.58 29.84 17.22
C VAL A 626 5.34 31.03 16.64
N ILE A 627 5.39 31.11 15.31
CA ILE A 627 5.92 32.26 14.57
C ILE A 627 4.73 32.98 13.93
N SER A 628 4.45 34.21 14.39
CA SER A 628 3.22 34.93 14.06
C SER A 628 3.45 36.16 13.20
N ALA A 629 3.03 36.11 11.93
CA ALA A 629 2.81 37.26 11.06
C ALA A 629 1.31 37.63 10.92
N GLY A 630 0.40 36.79 11.44
CA GLY A 630 -1.04 37.01 11.46
C GLY A 630 -1.57 37.52 12.81
N ALA A 631 -2.88 37.40 13.01
CA ALA A 631 -3.55 37.87 14.23
C ALA A 631 -3.78 36.71 15.21
N THR A 632 -3.11 36.74 16.36
CA THR A 632 -3.59 36.01 17.55
C THR A 632 -4.59 36.90 18.26
N SER A 633 -5.82 36.43 18.47
CA SER A 633 -6.84 37.31 19.06
C SER A 633 -6.93 37.11 20.57
N PRO A 634 -6.64 38.12 21.39
CA PRO A 634 -7.15 38.18 22.76
C PRO A 634 -8.51 38.92 22.85
N GLY A 635 -9.03 39.50 21.77
CA GLY A 635 -10.10 40.51 21.84
C GLY A 635 -11.56 40.02 21.80
N LEU A 636 -11.87 39.01 20.97
CA LEU A 636 -13.23 38.45 20.81
C LEU A 636 -13.25 36.91 20.92
N SER A 637 -12.18 36.30 21.42
CA SER A 637 -12.20 34.86 21.73
C SER A 637 -13.15 34.62 22.89
N THR A 638 -13.95 33.55 22.85
CA THR A 638 -14.86 33.20 23.96
C THR A 638 -14.13 32.66 25.19
N GLY A 639 -12.79 32.61 25.20
CA GLY A 639 -11.96 32.32 26.39
C GLY A 639 -10.44 32.42 26.17
N ILE A 640 -9.68 31.72 27.02
CA ILE A 640 -8.20 31.79 27.11
C ILE A 640 -7.58 30.69 26.24
N LEU A 641 -6.76 31.07 25.24
CA LEU A 641 -5.92 30.15 24.48
C LEU A 641 -4.58 29.98 25.20
N ALA A 642 -4.24 28.76 25.59
CA ALA A 642 -2.93 28.46 26.18
C ALA A 642 -1.93 28.11 25.06
N ILE A 643 -0.79 28.82 25.01
CA ILE A 643 0.36 28.47 24.16
C ILE A 643 1.47 27.96 25.06
N ASP A 644 1.75 26.66 24.97
CA ASP A 644 2.86 26.00 25.66
C ASP A 644 4.05 25.86 24.69
N GLY A 645 4.83 26.94 24.59
CA GLY A 645 5.94 27.07 23.65
C GLY A 645 6.44 28.51 23.52
N GLY A 646 7.45 28.73 22.68
CA GLY A 646 7.91 30.09 22.37
C GLY A 646 6.94 30.78 21.41
N TYR A 647 6.67 32.07 21.65
CA TYR A 647 5.81 32.90 20.83
C TYR A 647 6.60 34.10 20.28
N VAL A 648 6.70 34.20 18.95
CA VAL A 648 7.41 35.30 18.27
C VAL A 648 6.43 36.06 17.37
N GLN A 649 6.10 37.30 17.75
CA GLN A 649 5.32 38.22 16.91
C GLN A 649 6.23 38.92 15.90
N GLN A 650 5.89 38.85 14.62
CA GLN A 650 6.55 39.61 13.55
C GLN A 650 5.91 40.99 13.38
N PRO A 651 6.66 42.01 12.88
CA PRO A 651 6.21 43.41 12.84
C PRO A 651 4.94 43.73 12.02
N LEU A 652 4.45 42.78 11.21
CA LEU A 652 3.31 42.96 10.29
C LEU A 652 1.94 42.55 10.89
N GLY A 653 1.91 42.05 12.13
CA GLY A 653 0.68 41.53 12.76
C GLY A 653 0.11 42.42 13.88
N SER A 654 -0.15 43.71 13.61
CA SER A 654 -0.89 44.60 14.52
C SER A 654 -2.36 44.75 14.13
#